data_AF-A0A3B8VFH3-F1
#
_entry.id   AF-A0A3B8VFH3-F1
#
_cell.length_a   1.000
_cell.length_b   1.000
_cell.length_c   1.000
_cell.angle_alpha   90.00
_cell.angle_beta   90.00
_cell.angle_gamma   90.00
#
_symmetry.space_group_name_H-M   'P 1'
#
loop_
_entity.id
_entity.type
_entity.pdbx_description
1 polymer ?
#
loop_
_entity_poly.entity_id
_entity_poly.type
_entity_poly.pdbx_seq_one_letter_code
_entity_poly.pdbx_strand_id
1 'polypeptide(L)'
;MKKFGKMRIAAAIALVAALLGSATASAVGGVTAESATPTGNTAKEIKTASANTISYRMMAIGNDGTETPETYNAVTEANLSDDSSDGDGKSLKLNNKDVFMPSFGMLPHGMNYRLSFKYKKISETGSERLSIYLDNMNPSIERAWYADPVSGGSSSEWTSYTYDFNSTSGQTDITYMRIASYGSYLIDELQINTLNEYVLNGSFEKPYYGKFTVDGATVTAADIVSDDYGKALKLEAGKGYKIDYSMILSKNAKYKLSFKYKKLNASESKGGYNGNTYGGNGLLIFTDGFSSDDENSRFYDMGYNNPADLNSWQEFSREFYSLSGADTRHATFVPCYGDYLIDDVSVECVDDSFLDVQFLAGGNFGGAYLDGYEFYGTSNFNFAKQSDGTFAFSSMHTTWGVGSGERGYFRIKTDMLETGKEYALSFDYYANGAGVEVAGVYNGNASSAEKRFVAINSPVTKWTNYEATFIAGQYNQNFLEVYGTAYGKNSTFIRNIQITDKTSGKTYIANQSLVSPEVKMIKNGASVRTSEPYGIRWAAGIRTADWNKLIEVYGENNVKAGVIVAPLDYVKQADEFTISAFNEASLKYADIVSDTFNAEVNAMAEGYSGFYASLVNIQAGNLNRKFAARAYVAVEKDGVVTYYYGEYSAENQARSIYEVSKSAVASSTEKEAVKEFAKGVLNKVIDVTVENGNAVLTEIAGYASPYAVSLSGNVLTITAADGADINNVKIVCVNGKNYKPTVSGNAVTVSID
;
A
#
# COMPACT_ATOMS: atom_id res chain seq x y z
N MET A 1 -24.22 -12.36 1.76
CA MET A 1 -24.99 -12.82 2.94
C MET A 1 -25.51 -14.24 2.71
N LYS A 2 -24.85 -15.25 3.27
CA LYS A 2 -25.38 -16.62 3.41
C LYS A 2 -25.26 -17.02 4.89
N LYS A 3 -26.31 -17.64 5.40
CA LYS A 3 -26.56 -17.91 6.84
C LYS A 3 -25.53 -18.88 7.41
N PHE A 4 -24.86 -18.48 8.49
CA PHE A 4 -23.98 -19.35 9.29
C PHE A 4 -24.81 -20.31 10.15
N GLY A 5 -24.48 -21.60 10.04
CA GLY A 5 -25.05 -22.68 10.85
C GLY A 5 -24.44 -22.71 12.26
N LYS A 6 -25.31 -22.84 13.26
CA LYS A 6 -24.99 -22.97 14.69
C LYS A 6 -24.36 -24.32 15.01
N MET A 7 -23.22 -24.34 15.71
CA MET A 7 -22.72 -25.45 16.54
C MET A 7 -21.42 -24.94 17.23
N ARG A 8 -21.13 -25.06 18.53
CA ARG A 8 -21.74 -25.66 19.74
C ARG A 8 -21.37 -24.75 20.91
N ILE A 9 -22.30 -24.57 21.85
CA ILE A 9 -22.05 -23.91 23.14
C ILE A 9 -21.48 -24.97 24.09
N ALA A 10 -20.28 -24.72 24.62
CA ALA A 10 -19.84 -25.33 25.86
C ALA A 10 -19.16 -24.23 26.70
N ALA A 11 -19.84 -23.79 27.75
CA ALA A 11 -19.27 -22.91 28.76
C ALA A 11 -18.42 -23.73 29.73
N ALA A 12 -17.25 -23.21 30.11
CA ALA A 12 -16.53 -23.66 31.28
C ALA A 12 -15.99 -22.44 32.06
N ILE A 13 -16.45 -22.36 33.30
CA ILE A 13 -16.07 -21.42 34.36
C ILE A 13 -14.82 -22.00 35.06
N ALA A 14 -13.77 -21.20 35.30
CA ALA A 14 -13.09 -21.09 36.61
C ALA A 14 -11.82 -20.21 36.62
N LEU A 15 -11.58 -19.72 37.83
CA LEU A 15 -10.69 -18.70 38.36
C LEU A 15 -9.25 -19.19 38.60
N VAL A 16 -8.28 -18.27 38.49
CA VAL A 16 -6.82 -18.50 38.51
C VAL A 16 -6.18 -17.98 39.80
N ALA A 17 -5.20 -18.72 40.34
CA ALA A 17 -4.15 -18.20 41.21
C ALA A 17 -2.82 -18.94 40.99
N ALA A 18 -1.79 -18.22 40.52
CA ALA A 18 -0.38 -18.31 40.92
C ALA A 18 0.54 -17.70 39.84
N LEU A 19 1.17 -16.56 40.12
CA LEU A 19 2.50 -16.26 39.57
C LEU A 19 3.34 -15.67 40.73
N LEU A 20 4.52 -16.26 40.90
CA LEU A 20 5.74 -15.79 41.57
C LEU A 20 5.93 -16.05 43.08
N GLY A 21 6.97 -16.83 43.37
CA GLY A 21 7.70 -16.92 44.64
C GLY A 21 9.04 -17.65 44.47
N SER A 22 10.13 -17.00 44.86
CA SER A 22 11.53 -17.50 44.83
C SER A 22 11.84 -18.50 45.97
N ALA A 23 12.90 -19.29 45.78
CA ALA A 23 13.40 -20.45 46.53
C ALA A 23 13.25 -20.51 48.07
N THR A 24 12.69 -21.61 48.59
CA THR A 24 13.28 -22.62 49.52
C THR A 24 12.21 -23.68 49.88
N ALA A 25 12.61 -24.94 50.05
CA ALA A 25 11.73 -26.12 50.08
C ALA A 25 11.17 -26.46 51.49
N SER A 26 9.89 -26.87 51.57
CA SER A 26 9.41 -28.09 52.26
C SER A 26 7.89 -28.28 52.04
N ALA A 27 7.49 -29.51 51.75
CA ALA A 27 6.18 -29.96 51.26
C ALA A 27 5.05 -29.88 52.31
N VAL A 28 3.80 -29.67 51.86
CA VAL A 28 2.69 -30.67 51.85
C VAL A 28 1.51 -30.13 51.00
N GLY A 29 1.21 -30.81 49.87
CA GLY A 29 -0.17 -31.06 49.39
C GLY A 29 -0.86 -30.08 48.41
N GLY A 30 -0.67 -30.27 47.09
CA GLY A 30 -1.80 -30.40 46.15
C GLY A 30 -2.10 -29.31 45.09
N VAL A 31 -1.35 -29.34 43.96
CA VAL A 31 -1.79 -29.29 42.52
C VAL A 31 -2.72 -28.16 42.01
N THR A 32 -2.57 -27.47 40.87
CA THR A 32 -1.53 -27.15 39.84
C THR A 32 -2.13 -26.00 38.99
N ALA A 33 -1.31 -25.10 38.46
CA ALA A 33 -1.73 -24.20 37.39
C ALA A 33 -2.13 -25.02 36.15
N GLU A 34 -3.31 -24.78 35.56
CA GLU A 34 -3.49 -25.06 34.13
C GLU A 34 -2.66 -24.01 33.37
N SER A 35 -1.39 -24.34 33.23
CA SER A 35 -0.61 -23.91 32.10
C SER A 35 -1.40 -24.28 30.85
N ALA A 36 -1.68 -23.32 29.97
CA ALA A 36 -1.60 -23.64 28.55
C ALA A 36 -0.11 -23.89 28.25
N THR A 37 0.40 -25.02 28.71
CA THR A 37 1.44 -25.72 27.95
C THR A 37 0.71 -26.13 26.67
N PRO A 38 1.26 -25.92 25.46
CA PRO A 38 0.63 -26.39 24.24
C PRO A 38 0.49 -27.92 24.31
N THR A 39 -0.65 -28.41 24.77
CA THR A 39 -1.01 -29.81 24.69
C THR A 39 -1.51 -30.06 23.27
N GLY A 40 -0.63 -30.64 22.47
CA GLY A 40 -0.98 -31.20 21.16
C GLY A 40 -0.47 -30.41 19.97
N ASN A 41 0.84 -30.16 19.90
CA ASN A 41 1.51 -30.17 18.60
C ASN A 41 2.65 -31.18 18.74
N THR A 42 2.62 -32.28 17.98
CA THR A 42 3.88 -32.80 17.41
C THR A 42 4.67 -31.58 16.98
N ALA A 43 5.87 -31.35 17.53
CA ALA A 43 6.57 -30.08 17.42
C ALA A 43 6.58 -29.59 15.96
N LYS A 44 5.63 -28.70 15.64
CA LYS A 44 5.48 -28.14 14.30
C LYS A 44 6.57 -27.10 14.17
N GLU A 45 7.25 -27.11 13.03
CA GLU A 45 8.25 -26.11 12.74
C GLU A 45 7.56 -24.74 12.66
N ILE A 46 8.08 -23.74 13.38
CA ILE A 46 7.55 -22.37 13.38
C ILE A 46 8.50 -21.51 12.55
N LYS A 47 7.95 -20.76 11.59
CA LYS A 47 8.69 -19.80 10.76
C LYS A 47 8.06 -18.43 10.84
N THR A 48 8.91 -17.41 10.80
CA THR A 48 8.49 -16.05 10.47
C THR A 48 8.48 -15.92 8.94
N ALA A 49 7.45 -15.29 8.38
CA ALA A 49 7.40 -14.95 6.97
C ALA A 49 8.64 -14.12 6.60
N SER A 50 9.20 -14.38 5.42
CA SER A 50 10.36 -13.63 4.96
C SER A 50 10.01 -12.15 4.78
N ALA A 51 10.94 -11.26 5.11
CA ALA A 51 10.81 -9.86 4.75
C ALA A 51 10.69 -9.68 3.24
N ASN A 52 10.20 -8.52 2.80
CA ASN A 52 10.25 -8.16 1.40
C ASN A 52 11.70 -8.28 0.90
N THR A 53 11.86 -8.94 -0.24
CA THR A 53 13.14 -9.06 -0.90
C THR A 53 13.38 -7.81 -1.72
N ILE A 54 14.43 -7.08 -1.38
CA ILE A 54 14.89 -5.91 -2.13
C ILE A 54 15.82 -6.38 -3.25
N SER A 55 15.57 -5.91 -4.47
CA SER A 55 16.51 -6.09 -5.59
C SER A 55 17.08 -4.74 -5.98
N TYR A 56 18.41 -4.66 -6.03
CA TYR A 56 19.13 -3.47 -6.48
C TYR A 56 19.50 -3.49 -7.97
N ARG A 57 19.16 -4.58 -8.65
CA ARG A 57 19.43 -4.74 -10.09
C ARG A 57 18.62 -3.72 -10.86
N MET A 58 19.09 -3.37 -12.07
CA MET A 58 18.41 -2.39 -12.93
C MET A 58 18.40 -0.96 -12.35
N MET A 59 19.19 -0.69 -11.32
CA MET A 59 19.33 0.64 -10.71
C MET A 59 20.79 0.97 -10.51
N ALA A 60 21.19 2.18 -10.89
CA ALA A 60 22.58 2.62 -10.78
C ALA A 60 22.68 4.03 -10.20
N ILE A 61 23.82 4.32 -9.56
CA ILE A 61 24.14 5.63 -9.00
C ILE A 61 25.60 5.98 -9.29
N GLY A 62 25.84 7.22 -9.71
CA GLY A 62 27.18 7.77 -9.97
C GLY A 62 27.35 9.12 -9.29
N ASN A 63 28.59 9.50 -8.99
CA ASN A 63 28.92 10.81 -8.44
C ASN A 63 30.36 11.19 -8.77
N ASP A 64 30.53 12.16 -9.67
CA ASP A 64 31.82 12.82 -9.96
C ASP A 64 31.70 14.36 -9.96
N GLY A 65 30.59 14.88 -9.41
CA GLY A 65 30.26 16.30 -9.38
C GLY A 65 29.50 16.84 -10.60
N THR A 66 29.36 16.04 -11.66
CA THR A 66 28.62 16.39 -12.88
C THR A 66 27.24 15.72 -12.97
N GLU A 67 26.39 16.16 -13.90
CA GLU A 67 25.12 15.47 -14.19
C GLU A 67 25.31 14.23 -15.10
N THR A 68 26.53 13.97 -15.56
CA THR A 68 26.88 12.84 -16.44
C THR A 68 28.13 12.12 -15.91
N PRO A 69 28.05 11.45 -14.75
CA PRO A 69 29.21 10.75 -14.22
C PRO A 69 29.86 9.79 -15.21
N GLU A 70 31.19 9.76 -15.23
CA GLU A 70 31.93 8.79 -16.08
C GLU A 70 31.68 7.34 -15.65
N THR A 71 31.42 7.11 -14.36
CA THR A 71 31.23 5.79 -13.78
C THR A 71 29.98 5.71 -12.92
N TYR A 72 29.24 4.62 -13.05
CA TYR A 72 28.10 4.29 -12.18
C TYR A 72 28.33 2.95 -11.49
N ASN A 73 27.80 2.82 -10.27
CA ASN A 73 27.74 1.57 -9.54
C ASN A 73 26.29 1.14 -9.37
N ALA A 74 26.05 -0.16 -9.21
CA ALA A 74 24.74 -0.65 -8.82
C ALA A 74 24.35 -0.04 -7.46
N VAL A 75 23.05 0.25 -7.29
CA VAL A 75 22.51 0.65 -5.99
C VAL A 75 22.78 -0.46 -4.95
N THR A 76 22.90 -0.09 -3.69
CA THR A 76 23.03 -1.01 -2.56
C THR A 76 22.18 -0.54 -1.38
N GLU A 77 22.12 -1.33 -0.32
CA GLU A 77 21.43 -0.94 0.92
C GLU A 77 21.94 0.39 1.49
N ALA A 78 23.22 0.71 1.32
CA ALA A 78 23.80 1.98 1.77
C ALA A 78 23.22 3.22 1.07
N ASN A 79 22.53 3.04 -0.05
CA ASN A 79 21.84 4.08 -0.78
C ASN A 79 20.35 4.20 -0.38
N LEU A 80 19.86 3.39 0.56
CA LEU A 80 18.48 3.44 1.02
C LEU A 80 18.36 4.12 2.40
N SER A 81 17.14 4.55 2.72
CA SER A 81 16.73 5.13 3.99
C SER A 81 15.50 4.40 4.53
N ASP A 82 15.37 4.25 5.84
CA ASP A 82 14.17 3.66 6.47
C ASP A 82 12.97 4.63 6.54
N ASP A 83 13.21 5.92 6.25
CA ASP A 83 12.13 6.91 6.09
C ASP A 83 11.48 6.71 4.72
N SER A 84 10.21 6.27 4.69
CA SER A 84 9.43 5.91 3.49
C SER A 84 8.09 6.65 3.49
N SER A 85 7.57 6.95 2.30
CA SER A 85 6.34 7.72 2.12
C SER A 85 5.06 6.90 2.19
N ASP A 86 5.14 5.59 1.96
CA ASP A 86 4.01 4.66 2.01
C ASP A 86 4.12 3.61 3.13
N GLY A 87 5.20 3.65 3.90
CA GLY A 87 5.43 2.74 5.02
C GLY A 87 5.88 1.35 4.61
N ASP A 88 6.30 1.15 3.35
CA ASP A 88 6.96 -0.09 2.90
C ASP A 88 8.41 -0.23 3.43
N GLY A 89 8.89 0.84 4.08
CA GLY A 89 10.07 0.84 4.94
C GLY A 89 11.37 1.16 4.21
N LYS A 90 11.36 1.57 2.94
CA LYS A 90 12.56 2.04 2.24
C LYS A 90 12.29 3.19 1.28
N SER A 91 13.21 4.15 1.19
CA SER A 91 13.30 5.13 0.10
C SER A 91 14.74 5.26 -0.41
N LEU A 92 14.92 5.78 -1.62
CA LEU A 92 16.24 6.06 -2.19
C LEU A 92 16.81 7.35 -1.61
N LYS A 93 18.02 7.28 -1.06
CA LYS A 93 18.79 8.43 -0.61
C LYS A 93 19.76 8.89 -1.69
N LEU A 94 19.59 10.13 -2.15
CA LEU A 94 20.54 10.84 -2.98
C LEU A 94 21.26 11.90 -2.14
N ASN A 95 22.59 11.79 -2.05
CA ASN A 95 23.43 12.85 -1.51
C ASN A 95 23.62 13.94 -2.56
N ASN A 96 24.18 15.08 -2.17
CA ASN A 96 24.50 16.14 -3.12
C ASN A 96 25.40 15.62 -4.26
N LYS A 97 25.02 15.91 -5.51
CA LYS A 97 25.69 15.50 -6.75
C LYS A 97 25.60 14.02 -7.10
N ASP A 98 24.80 13.25 -6.37
CA ASP A 98 24.46 11.90 -6.83
C ASP A 98 23.59 11.99 -8.10
N VAL A 99 23.89 11.11 -9.05
CA VAL A 99 23.10 10.92 -10.26
C VAL A 99 22.54 9.52 -10.25
N PHE A 100 21.25 9.43 -10.01
CA PHE A 100 20.51 8.18 -10.07
C PHE A 100 20.08 7.87 -11.50
N MET A 101 20.26 6.62 -11.89
CA MET A 101 19.92 6.15 -13.22
C MET A 101 19.16 4.82 -13.14
N PRO A 102 17.82 4.87 -13.17
CA PRO A 102 17.02 3.66 -13.23
C PRO A 102 17.05 3.08 -14.65
N SER A 103 16.93 1.76 -14.74
CA SER A 103 16.78 1.05 -15.99
C SER A 103 15.32 0.64 -16.17
N PHE A 104 14.74 1.09 -17.27
CA PHE A 104 13.47 0.62 -17.80
C PHE A 104 13.68 0.22 -19.25
N GLY A 105 12.87 -0.72 -19.71
CA GLY A 105 12.90 -1.11 -21.12
C GLY A 105 12.34 0.01 -21.99
N MET A 106 12.57 -0.11 -23.30
CA MET A 106 12.04 0.83 -24.28
C MET A 106 10.54 1.10 -24.07
N LEU A 107 10.19 2.35 -23.76
CA LEU A 107 8.78 2.73 -23.71
C LEU A 107 8.19 2.65 -25.13
N PRO A 108 7.03 1.99 -25.32
CA PRO A 108 6.39 1.94 -26.63
C PRO A 108 6.13 3.32 -27.23
N HIS A 109 6.22 3.44 -28.55
CA HIS A 109 5.86 4.66 -29.27
C HIS A 109 4.35 4.88 -29.36
N GLY A 110 3.96 6.15 -29.51
CA GLY A 110 2.55 6.54 -29.74
C GLY A 110 1.70 6.47 -28.48
N MET A 111 2.35 6.55 -27.33
CA MET A 111 1.79 6.43 -25.99
C MET A 111 2.18 7.64 -25.15
N ASN A 112 1.39 7.90 -24.10
CA ASN A 112 1.69 8.96 -23.14
C ASN A 112 1.97 8.39 -21.76
N TYR A 113 2.76 9.12 -21.01
CA TYR A 113 3.35 8.67 -19.77
C TYR A 113 3.36 9.76 -18.71
N ARG A 114 3.28 9.35 -17.46
CA ARG A 114 3.54 10.19 -16.29
C ARG A 114 4.73 9.63 -15.55
N LEU A 115 5.76 10.44 -15.41
CA LEU A 115 6.79 10.27 -14.40
C LEU A 115 6.24 10.82 -13.08
N SER A 116 6.25 10.04 -12.02
CA SER A 116 5.88 10.51 -10.69
C SER A 116 6.80 9.94 -9.63
N PHE A 117 7.01 10.69 -8.56
CA PHE A 117 7.66 10.24 -7.34
C PHE A 117 7.32 11.16 -6.18
N LYS A 118 7.52 10.68 -4.96
CA LYS A 118 7.54 11.51 -3.77
C LYS A 118 8.98 11.81 -3.38
N TYR A 119 9.20 13.00 -2.84
CA TYR A 119 10.51 13.40 -2.37
C TYR A 119 10.45 14.16 -1.05
N LYS A 120 11.52 14.05 -0.27
CA LYS A 120 11.70 14.76 0.98
C LYS A 120 13.13 15.28 1.03
N LYS A 121 13.29 16.52 1.47
CA LYS A 121 14.57 17.20 1.50
C LYS A 121 15.34 16.85 2.77
N ILE A 122 16.65 16.60 2.67
CA ILE A 122 17.50 16.30 3.83
C ILE A 122 18.36 17.52 4.23
N SER A 123 18.92 18.26 3.26
CA SER A 123 19.79 19.43 3.53
C SER A 123 19.04 20.76 3.40
N GLU A 124 19.52 21.84 4.03
CA GLU A 124 18.87 23.17 4.07
C GLU A 124 19.63 24.29 3.34
N THR A 125 20.17 24.03 2.15
CA THR A 125 20.86 25.07 1.36
C THR A 125 19.95 25.72 0.30
N GLY A 126 20.18 26.99 -0.04
CA GLY A 126 19.27 27.80 -0.86
C GLY A 126 19.26 27.53 -2.38
N SER A 127 20.08 26.59 -2.89
CA SER A 127 20.22 26.30 -4.33
C SER A 127 19.84 24.85 -4.69
N GLU A 128 19.00 24.22 -3.88
CA GLU A 128 18.71 22.79 -3.97
C GLU A 128 17.65 22.48 -5.03
N ARG A 129 17.94 21.47 -5.85
CA ARG A 129 17.06 20.99 -6.93
C ARG A 129 17.32 19.54 -7.29
N LEU A 130 16.33 18.92 -7.94
CA LEU A 130 16.55 17.70 -8.74
C LEU A 130 16.45 18.07 -10.23
N SER A 131 17.51 17.79 -10.99
CA SER A 131 17.53 17.87 -12.44
C SER A 131 17.13 16.51 -13.01
N ILE A 132 16.13 16.47 -13.87
CA ILE A 132 15.58 15.22 -14.40
C ILE A 132 15.79 15.24 -15.91
N TYR A 133 16.71 14.41 -16.38
CA TYR A 133 16.93 14.20 -17.81
C TYR A 133 16.13 12.99 -18.26
N LEU A 134 15.38 13.17 -19.33
CA LEU A 134 14.54 12.14 -19.94
C LEU A 134 14.55 12.37 -21.45
N ASP A 135 14.74 11.31 -22.24
CA ASP A 135 14.68 11.42 -23.70
C ASP A 135 13.21 11.47 -24.16
N ASN A 136 12.51 12.59 -23.95
CA ASN A 136 11.06 12.68 -24.09
C ASN A 136 10.55 13.65 -25.16
N MET A 137 9.26 13.54 -25.47
CA MET A 137 8.49 14.60 -26.09
C MET A 137 7.69 15.33 -25.02
N ASN A 138 7.68 16.66 -25.06
CA ASN A 138 6.82 17.44 -24.17
C ASN A 138 5.33 17.28 -24.58
N PRO A 139 4.37 17.75 -23.76
CA PRO A 139 2.95 17.72 -24.11
C PRO A 139 2.58 18.43 -25.42
N SER A 140 3.44 19.33 -25.92
CA SER A 140 3.28 20.01 -27.21
C SER A 140 3.86 19.22 -28.40
N ILE A 141 4.31 17.98 -28.19
CA ILE A 141 4.92 17.11 -29.21
C ILE A 141 6.21 17.76 -29.78
N GLU A 142 6.97 18.41 -28.92
CA GLU A 142 8.31 18.90 -29.23
C GLU A 142 9.36 18.10 -28.46
N ARG A 143 10.53 17.91 -29.09
CA ARG A 143 11.64 17.19 -28.47
C ARG A 143 12.14 17.97 -27.25
N ALA A 144 12.14 17.31 -26.10
CA ALA A 144 12.70 17.82 -24.86
C ALA A 144 13.72 16.81 -24.31
N TRP A 145 14.70 17.32 -23.58
CA TRP A 145 15.73 16.49 -22.94
C TRP A 145 15.68 16.54 -21.41
N TYR A 146 14.83 17.42 -20.88
CA TYR A 146 14.67 17.66 -19.46
C TYR A 146 13.19 17.79 -19.13
N ALA A 147 12.80 17.12 -18.05
CA ALA A 147 11.54 17.39 -17.38
C ALA A 147 11.65 18.67 -16.52
N ASP A 148 10.52 19.22 -16.09
CA ASP A 148 10.51 20.37 -15.19
C ASP A 148 11.28 20.03 -13.91
N PRO A 149 12.28 20.82 -13.49
CA PRO A 149 13.09 20.46 -12.34
C PRO A 149 12.29 20.61 -11.04
N VAL A 150 12.63 19.79 -10.05
CA VAL A 150 12.17 20.02 -8.68
C VAL A 150 12.98 21.17 -8.09
N SER A 151 12.32 22.18 -7.52
CA SER A 151 12.97 23.29 -6.82
C SER A 151 12.64 23.24 -5.33
N GLY A 152 13.64 23.00 -4.47
CA GLY A 152 13.45 22.90 -3.02
C GLY A 152 12.74 21.61 -2.58
N GLY A 153 11.89 21.71 -1.55
CA GLY A 153 11.17 20.60 -0.91
C GLY A 153 11.00 20.79 0.61
N SER A 154 10.07 20.05 1.21
CA SER A 154 9.90 19.98 2.68
C SER A 154 10.89 19.00 3.31
N SER A 155 11.41 19.33 4.50
CA SER A 155 12.26 18.42 5.30
C SER A 155 11.47 17.61 6.32
N SER A 156 10.20 17.96 6.58
CA SER A 156 9.32 17.26 7.52
C SER A 156 8.28 16.39 6.83
N GLU A 157 7.90 16.74 5.59
CA GLU A 157 6.79 16.11 4.87
C GLU A 157 7.23 15.65 3.48
N TRP A 158 6.60 14.58 3.00
CA TRP A 158 6.77 14.10 1.63
C TRP A 158 6.02 14.99 0.65
N THR A 159 6.70 15.43 -0.41
CA THR A 159 6.14 16.25 -1.48
C THR A 159 6.02 15.41 -2.75
N SER A 160 4.91 15.53 -3.48
CA SER A 160 4.72 14.81 -4.75
C SER A 160 5.29 15.60 -5.93
N TYR A 161 5.92 14.89 -6.87
CA TYR A 161 6.29 15.38 -8.18
C TYR A 161 5.58 14.56 -9.25
N THR A 162 5.14 15.24 -10.31
CA THR A 162 4.54 14.62 -11.50
C THR A 162 4.99 15.37 -12.73
N TYR A 163 5.35 14.63 -13.78
CA TYR A 163 5.68 15.18 -15.09
C TYR A 163 5.09 14.32 -16.20
N ASP A 164 4.33 14.97 -17.07
CA ASP A 164 3.62 14.34 -18.16
C ASP A 164 4.42 14.47 -19.46
N PHE A 165 4.59 13.37 -20.18
CA PHE A 165 5.36 13.33 -21.41
C PHE A 165 4.83 12.28 -22.39
N ASN A 166 5.28 12.38 -23.65
CA ASN A 166 4.81 11.52 -24.72
C ASN A 166 5.95 10.77 -25.40
N SER A 167 5.57 9.72 -26.12
CA SER A 167 6.39 9.04 -27.13
C SER A 167 5.68 9.14 -28.48
N THR A 168 6.41 9.44 -29.56
CA THR A 168 5.81 9.62 -30.90
C THR A 168 6.49 8.71 -31.90
N SER A 169 5.69 8.03 -32.72
CA SER A 169 6.20 7.14 -33.77
C SER A 169 7.12 7.89 -34.75
N GLY A 170 8.25 7.27 -35.12
CA GLY A 170 9.25 7.85 -36.02
C GLY A 170 10.30 8.74 -35.35
N GLN A 171 10.30 8.85 -34.02
CA GLN A 171 11.35 9.50 -33.22
C GLN A 171 12.20 8.46 -32.48
N THR A 172 13.23 8.89 -31.75
CA THR A 172 14.10 7.98 -30.98
C THR A 172 13.35 7.32 -29.82
N ASP A 173 13.74 6.09 -29.51
CA ASP A 173 13.19 5.28 -28.43
C ASP A 173 13.47 5.88 -27.04
N ILE A 174 12.43 6.08 -26.23
CA ILE A 174 12.58 6.49 -24.83
C ILE A 174 13.09 5.29 -24.03
N THR A 175 14.39 5.28 -23.76
CA THR A 175 15.08 4.15 -23.13
C THR A 175 15.95 4.58 -21.94
N TYR A 176 15.96 5.87 -21.61
CA TYR A 176 16.93 6.47 -20.73
C TYR A 176 16.32 7.59 -19.89
N MET A 177 16.59 7.56 -18.58
CA MET A 177 16.29 8.63 -17.63
C MET A 177 17.43 8.74 -16.62
N ARG A 178 17.69 9.93 -16.10
CA ARG A 178 18.48 10.12 -14.87
C ARG A 178 17.93 11.25 -14.02
N ILE A 179 18.21 11.19 -12.73
CA ILE A 179 17.88 12.21 -11.73
C ILE A 179 19.19 12.64 -11.07
N ALA A 180 19.61 13.87 -11.32
CA ALA A 180 20.80 14.46 -10.71
C ALA A 180 20.41 15.39 -9.56
N SER A 181 20.97 15.16 -8.38
CA SER A 181 20.69 15.94 -7.18
C SER A 181 21.66 17.12 -7.01
N TYR A 182 21.11 18.26 -6.64
CA TYR A 182 21.82 19.40 -6.09
C TYR A 182 21.25 19.64 -4.70
N GLY A 183 21.96 19.23 -3.66
CA GLY A 183 21.38 18.98 -2.33
C GLY A 183 21.12 17.50 -2.08
N SER A 184 20.71 17.17 -0.85
CA SER A 184 20.42 15.80 -0.46
C SER A 184 18.91 15.56 -0.33
N TYR A 185 18.43 14.45 -0.89
CA TYR A 185 17.02 14.11 -1.03
C TYR A 185 16.77 12.65 -0.70
N LEU A 186 15.58 12.38 -0.18
CA LEU A 186 14.93 11.08 -0.27
C LEU A 186 13.97 11.10 -1.46
N ILE A 187 13.92 10.00 -2.20
CA ILE A 187 13.00 9.76 -3.30
C ILE A 187 12.29 8.43 -3.03
N ASP A 188 10.97 8.42 -3.17
CA ASP A 188 10.15 7.24 -2.96
C ASP A 188 9.02 7.20 -4.00
N GLU A 189 8.37 6.04 -4.15
CA GLU A 189 7.25 5.80 -5.07
C GLU A 189 7.56 6.27 -6.51
N LEU A 190 8.78 6.01 -6.99
CA LEU A 190 9.23 6.40 -8.33
C LEU A 190 8.58 5.53 -9.41
N GLN A 191 7.87 6.17 -10.34
CA GLN A 191 7.04 5.48 -11.30
C GLN A 191 7.05 6.15 -12.68
N ILE A 192 6.96 5.32 -13.72
CA ILE A 192 6.54 5.73 -15.06
C ILE A 192 5.32 4.89 -15.40
N ASN A 193 4.15 5.51 -15.44
CA ASN A 193 2.90 4.86 -15.81
C ASN A 193 2.43 5.40 -17.15
N THR A 194 1.68 4.58 -17.87
CA THR A 194 0.86 5.04 -18.98
C THR A 194 -0.26 5.96 -18.49
N LEU A 195 -0.55 6.99 -19.27
CA LEU A 195 -1.64 7.93 -19.02
C LEU A 195 -2.86 7.59 -19.87
N ASN A 196 -4.00 7.46 -19.19
CA ASN A 196 -5.29 7.16 -19.82
C ASN A 196 -6.23 8.38 -19.89
N GLU A 197 -5.79 9.57 -19.47
CA GLU A 197 -6.53 10.83 -19.59
C GLU A 197 -5.80 11.81 -20.52
N TYR A 198 -6.53 12.41 -21.46
CA TYR A 198 -5.93 13.10 -22.60
C TYR A 198 -6.46 14.54 -22.81
N VAL A 199 -7.21 15.10 -21.87
CA VAL A 199 -7.60 16.53 -21.85
C VAL A 199 -7.16 17.16 -20.53
N LEU A 200 -6.08 17.95 -20.55
CA LEU A 200 -5.65 18.73 -19.39
C LEU A 200 -6.41 20.07 -19.32
N ASN A 201 -7.01 20.36 -18.16
CA ASN A 201 -7.73 21.60 -17.82
C ASN A 201 -9.14 21.75 -18.44
N GLY A 202 -9.89 20.65 -18.56
CA GLY A 202 -11.28 20.65 -19.00
C GLY A 202 -12.29 21.29 -18.04
N SER A 203 -11.90 21.59 -16.80
CA SER A 203 -12.75 22.27 -15.79
C SER A 203 -12.62 23.80 -15.79
N PHE A 204 -11.75 24.36 -16.64
CA PHE A 204 -11.54 25.81 -16.81
C PHE A 204 -11.19 26.65 -15.56
N GLU A 205 -11.00 26.03 -14.41
CA GLU A 205 -10.71 26.72 -13.14
C GLU A 205 -9.34 27.42 -13.15
N LYS A 206 -8.39 26.86 -13.91
CA LYS A 206 -7.04 27.41 -14.10
C LYS A 206 -6.95 28.19 -15.42
N PRO A 207 -6.12 29.25 -15.49
CA PRO A 207 -6.00 30.13 -16.66
C PRO A 207 -5.23 29.51 -17.85
N TYR A 208 -5.29 28.19 -18.03
CA TYR A 208 -4.56 27.46 -19.07
C TYR A 208 -5.49 27.07 -20.22
N TYR A 209 -5.79 28.04 -21.09
CA TYR A 209 -6.76 27.91 -22.19
C TYR A 209 -6.12 27.63 -23.57
N GLY A 210 -4.79 27.55 -23.63
CA GLY A 210 -4.01 27.43 -24.88
C GLY A 210 -4.35 26.23 -25.78
N LYS A 211 -5.10 25.25 -25.26
CA LYS A 211 -5.56 24.05 -25.97
C LYS A 211 -6.92 24.21 -26.63
N PHE A 212 -7.60 25.31 -26.36
CA PHE A 212 -8.91 25.63 -26.89
C PHE A 212 -8.76 26.74 -27.91
N THR A 213 -9.34 26.54 -29.09
CA THR A 213 -9.40 27.54 -30.14
C THR A 213 -10.84 27.73 -30.62
N VAL A 214 -11.21 28.96 -30.94
CA VAL A 214 -12.48 29.31 -31.57
C VAL A 214 -12.17 29.98 -32.90
N ASP A 215 -12.68 29.43 -33.99
CA ASP A 215 -12.44 29.91 -35.37
C ASP A 215 -10.94 30.19 -35.67
N GLY A 216 -10.05 29.38 -35.10
CA GLY A 216 -8.60 29.48 -35.28
C GLY A 216 -7.85 30.42 -34.32
N ALA A 217 -8.54 31.11 -33.41
CA ALA A 217 -7.93 31.94 -32.36
C ALA A 217 -7.96 31.24 -30.99
N THR A 218 -6.92 31.41 -30.17
CA THR A 218 -6.87 30.82 -28.82
C THR A 218 -7.90 31.44 -27.89
N VAL A 219 -8.61 30.59 -27.14
CA VAL A 219 -9.55 30.99 -26.09
C VAL A 219 -8.84 31.75 -24.98
N THR A 220 -9.50 32.75 -24.42
CA THR A 220 -8.98 33.61 -23.36
C THR A 220 -9.88 33.60 -22.13
N ALA A 221 -9.47 34.27 -21.05
CA ALA A 221 -10.31 34.44 -19.87
C ALA A 221 -11.65 35.15 -20.15
N ALA A 222 -11.77 35.90 -21.26
CA ALA A 222 -13.00 36.57 -21.65
C ALA A 222 -14.09 35.60 -22.15
N ASP A 223 -13.69 34.41 -22.58
CA ASP A 223 -14.60 33.36 -23.08
C ASP A 223 -15.09 32.45 -21.94
N ILE A 224 -14.59 32.67 -20.72
CA ILE A 224 -14.94 31.90 -19.52
C ILE A 224 -15.98 32.66 -18.71
N VAL A 225 -17.07 31.96 -18.36
CA VAL A 225 -18.17 32.49 -17.56
C VAL A 225 -18.18 31.79 -16.22
N SER A 226 -18.33 32.57 -15.14
CA SER A 226 -18.61 32.01 -13.82
C SER A 226 -20.12 31.91 -13.61
N ASP A 227 -20.59 30.74 -13.20
CA ASP A 227 -21.96 30.51 -12.76
C ASP A 227 -22.00 29.71 -11.43
N ASP A 228 -23.17 29.23 -11.03
CA ASP A 228 -23.36 28.50 -9.78
C ASP A 228 -22.60 27.14 -9.72
N TYR A 229 -22.13 26.63 -10.86
CA TYR A 229 -21.37 25.37 -10.96
C TYR A 229 -19.85 25.58 -10.89
N GLY A 230 -19.36 26.77 -11.28
CA GLY A 230 -17.93 27.07 -11.36
C GLY A 230 -17.61 27.95 -12.56
N LYS A 231 -16.39 27.83 -13.08
CA LYS A 231 -15.98 28.46 -14.34
C LYS A 231 -16.22 27.52 -15.51
N ALA A 232 -16.95 27.98 -16.53
CA ALA A 232 -17.24 27.21 -17.73
C ALA A 232 -16.87 27.97 -19.00
N LEU A 233 -16.55 27.24 -20.07
CA LEU A 233 -16.32 27.83 -21.39
C LEU A 233 -17.66 28.13 -22.07
N LYS A 234 -17.85 29.37 -22.50
CA LYS A 234 -19.03 29.77 -23.28
C LYS A 234 -18.82 29.46 -24.76
N LEU A 235 -19.73 28.66 -25.32
CA LEU A 235 -19.84 28.35 -26.73
C LEU A 235 -20.94 29.19 -27.37
N GLU A 236 -20.59 30.02 -28.34
CA GLU A 236 -21.54 30.89 -29.06
C GLU A 236 -22.05 30.22 -30.34
N ALA A 237 -23.35 30.34 -30.58
CA ALA A 237 -24.02 29.74 -31.71
C ALA A 237 -23.32 30.05 -33.06
N GLY A 238 -23.07 29.02 -33.86
CA GLY A 238 -22.48 29.12 -35.20
C GLY A 238 -20.95 29.16 -35.25
N LYS A 239 -20.24 29.19 -34.11
CA LYS A 239 -18.77 29.13 -34.07
C LYS A 239 -18.24 27.71 -33.90
N GLY A 240 -17.02 27.46 -34.36
CA GLY A 240 -16.34 26.18 -34.16
C GLY A 240 -15.30 26.25 -33.05
N TYR A 241 -15.53 25.53 -31.95
CA TYR A 241 -14.60 25.44 -30.83
C TYR A 241 -13.81 24.14 -30.89
N LYS A 242 -12.53 24.23 -31.25
CA LYS A 242 -11.63 23.09 -31.32
C LYS A 242 -10.82 22.98 -30.05
N ILE A 243 -10.86 21.79 -29.44
CA ILE A 243 -10.11 21.40 -28.25
C ILE A 243 -9.05 20.41 -28.70
N ASP A 244 -7.79 20.84 -28.70
CA ASP A 244 -6.66 19.95 -28.92
C ASP A 244 -6.42 19.10 -27.66
N TYR A 245 -6.31 17.78 -27.84
CA TYR A 245 -5.95 16.88 -26.75
C TYR A 245 -4.59 17.27 -26.20
N SER A 246 -4.43 17.13 -24.89
CA SER A 246 -3.17 17.42 -24.23
C SER A 246 -2.06 16.46 -24.63
N MET A 247 -2.42 15.31 -25.21
CA MET A 247 -1.53 14.21 -25.54
C MET A 247 -2.09 13.38 -26.71
N ILE A 248 -1.29 12.44 -27.22
CA ILE A 248 -1.65 11.61 -28.38
C ILE A 248 -2.66 10.55 -27.96
N LEU A 249 -3.83 10.46 -28.60
CA LEU A 249 -4.68 9.28 -28.40
C LEU A 249 -4.03 8.07 -29.06
N SER A 250 -3.62 7.10 -28.25
CA SER A 250 -3.09 5.82 -28.69
C SER A 250 -4.04 5.13 -29.69
N LYS A 251 -3.48 4.61 -30.78
CA LYS A 251 -4.24 4.09 -31.93
C LYS A 251 -4.96 2.77 -31.62
N ASN A 252 -6.08 2.55 -32.31
CA ASN A 252 -6.93 1.35 -32.18
C ASN A 252 -7.43 1.08 -30.74
N ALA A 253 -7.47 2.11 -29.90
CA ALA A 253 -8.05 2.04 -28.56
C ALA A 253 -9.42 2.73 -28.53
N LYS A 254 -10.25 2.27 -27.58
CA LYS A 254 -11.55 2.87 -27.26
C LYS A 254 -11.38 4.00 -26.23
N TYR A 255 -12.05 5.11 -26.49
CA TYR A 255 -12.06 6.30 -25.67
C TYR A 255 -13.48 6.72 -25.35
N LYS A 256 -13.64 7.51 -24.29
CA LYS A 256 -14.89 8.11 -23.86
C LYS A 256 -14.67 9.62 -23.73
N LEU A 257 -15.41 10.39 -24.53
CA LEU A 257 -15.52 11.83 -24.37
C LEU A 257 -16.66 12.10 -23.38
N SER A 258 -16.37 12.81 -22.30
CA SER A 258 -17.37 13.24 -21.33
C SER A 258 -17.26 14.74 -21.09
N PHE A 259 -18.38 15.40 -20.84
CA PHE A 259 -18.41 16.80 -20.39
C PHE A 259 -19.77 17.14 -19.80
N LYS A 260 -19.82 18.22 -19.04
CA LYS A 260 -21.05 18.86 -18.61
C LYS A 260 -21.38 20.01 -19.53
N TYR A 261 -22.68 20.22 -19.76
CA TYR A 261 -23.14 21.32 -20.60
C TYR A 261 -24.40 21.97 -20.05
N LYS A 262 -24.60 23.24 -20.37
CA LYS A 262 -25.80 23.99 -20.03
C LYS A 262 -26.20 24.86 -21.21
N LYS A 263 -27.39 24.61 -21.75
CA LYS A 263 -27.93 25.41 -22.86
C LYS A 263 -28.47 26.74 -22.31
N LEU A 264 -28.00 27.86 -22.84
CA LEU A 264 -28.33 29.19 -22.31
C LEU A 264 -29.57 29.81 -22.98
N ASN A 265 -29.78 29.54 -24.27
CA ASN A 265 -30.89 30.10 -25.02
C ASN A 265 -31.38 29.14 -26.12
N ALA A 266 -32.63 29.31 -26.55
CA ALA A 266 -33.18 28.67 -27.73
C ALA A 266 -33.16 29.68 -28.88
N SER A 267 -32.24 29.52 -29.84
CA SER A 267 -32.28 30.31 -31.08
C SER A 267 -33.16 29.61 -32.13
N GLU A 268 -34.04 30.36 -32.79
CA GLU A 268 -34.89 29.87 -33.90
C GLU A 268 -34.17 29.88 -35.26
N SER A 269 -32.99 30.50 -35.35
CA SER A 269 -32.21 30.58 -36.58
C SER A 269 -31.24 29.40 -36.68
N LYS A 270 -31.34 28.62 -37.74
CA LYS A 270 -30.41 27.52 -38.04
C LYS A 270 -28.98 28.07 -38.15
N GLY A 271 -28.10 27.75 -37.21
CA GLY A 271 -26.67 27.94 -37.38
C GLY A 271 -26.17 27.02 -38.50
N GLY A 272 -25.67 27.58 -39.60
CA GLY A 272 -25.12 26.81 -40.71
C GLY A 272 -23.59 26.80 -40.66
N TYR A 273 -22.97 25.62 -40.53
CA TYR A 273 -21.54 25.45 -40.76
C TYR A 273 -21.26 25.39 -42.26
N ASN A 274 -20.51 26.35 -42.82
CA ASN A 274 -20.32 26.52 -44.26
C ASN A 274 -19.11 25.73 -44.81
N GLY A 275 -19.20 24.40 -44.75
CA GLY A 275 -18.14 23.50 -45.26
C GLY A 275 -18.60 22.11 -45.70
N ASN A 276 -19.87 21.96 -46.11
CA ASN A 276 -20.62 20.75 -46.54
C ASN A 276 -21.51 20.09 -45.45
N THR A 277 -22.57 20.83 -45.14
CA THR A 277 -23.93 20.50 -44.64
C THR A 277 -24.17 19.20 -43.84
N TYR A 278 -24.39 19.37 -42.53
CA TYR A 278 -25.18 18.46 -41.69
C TYR A 278 -26.25 19.24 -40.93
N GLY A 279 -27.49 18.75 -40.91
CA GLY A 279 -28.67 19.43 -40.37
C GLY A 279 -29.09 18.95 -38.99
N GLY A 280 -28.20 19.04 -37.99
CA GLY A 280 -28.51 18.70 -36.60
C GLY A 280 -29.28 19.80 -35.88
N ASN A 281 -29.90 19.52 -34.74
CA ASN A 281 -30.76 20.46 -33.99
C ASN A 281 -30.20 20.90 -32.61
N GLY A 282 -28.91 20.62 -32.33
CA GLY A 282 -28.28 20.80 -31.01
C GLY A 282 -26.81 21.25 -31.02
N LEU A 283 -26.04 20.78 -30.03
CA LEU A 283 -24.57 20.91 -29.99
C LEU A 283 -23.96 19.76 -30.78
N LEU A 284 -23.23 20.08 -31.85
CA LEU A 284 -22.56 19.09 -32.68
C LEU A 284 -21.14 18.88 -32.19
N ILE A 285 -20.70 17.63 -32.16
CA ILE A 285 -19.36 17.27 -31.71
C ILE A 285 -18.68 16.46 -32.80
N PHE A 286 -17.48 16.89 -33.16
CA PHE A 286 -16.62 16.20 -34.12
C PHE A 286 -15.40 15.67 -33.39
N THR A 287 -15.09 14.40 -33.58
CA THR A 287 -13.77 13.85 -33.20
C THR A 287 -13.08 13.40 -34.47
N ASP A 288 -11.75 13.44 -34.48
CA ASP A 288 -10.96 12.81 -35.54
C ASP A 288 -10.81 11.29 -35.35
N GLY A 289 -11.77 10.64 -34.68
CA GLY A 289 -11.93 9.19 -34.47
C GLY A 289 -13.34 8.72 -34.86
N PHE A 290 -13.63 7.41 -34.89
CA PHE A 290 -14.98 6.90 -35.27
C PHE A 290 -15.81 6.50 -34.06
N SER A 291 -17.10 6.80 -34.03
CA SER A 291 -18.02 6.30 -33.00
C SER A 291 -18.17 4.77 -33.03
N SER A 292 -18.52 4.16 -31.89
CA SER A 292 -18.86 2.73 -31.80
C SER A 292 -20.17 2.37 -32.50
N ASP A 293 -21.04 3.37 -32.73
CA ASP A 293 -22.44 3.15 -33.09
C ASP A 293 -22.69 3.19 -34.61
N ASP A 294 -21.69 3.52 -35.43
CA ASP A 294 -21.81 3.53 -36.90
C ASP A 294 -20.42 3.47 -37.58
N GLU A 295 -20.29 2.71 -38.68
CA GLU A 295 -19.02 2.55 -39.44
C GLU A 295 -18.49 3.86 -40.08
N ASN A 296 -19.14 5.02 -39.86
CA ASN A 296 -18.76 6.29 -40.47
C ASN A 296 -19.00 7.56 -39.62
N SER A 297 -19.27 7.47 -38.32
CA SER A 297 -19.69 8.65 -37.53
C SER A 297 -18.55 9.26 -36.70
N ARG A 298 -17.82 10.20 -37.31
CA ARG A 298 -16.99 11.23 -36.63
C ARG A 298 -17.85 12.30 -35.93
N PHE A 299 -19.11 12.00 -35.64
CA PHE A 299 -20.17 12.98 -35.44
C PHE A 299 -21.14 12.54 -34.35
N TYR A 300 -21.32 13.40 -33.35
CA TYR A 300 -22.37 13.27 -32.35
C TYR A 300 -23.30 14.48 -32.45
N ASP A 301 -24.58 14.22 -32.74
CA ASP A 301 -25.65 15.22 -32.58
C ASP A 301 -26.34 14.95 -31.23
N MET A 302 -26.32 15.95 -30.36
CA MET A 302 -27.06 15.91 -29.10
C MET A 302 -28.57 16.12 -29.30
N GLY A 303 -29.01 16.45 -30.52
CA GLY A 303 -30.41 16.69 -30.86
C GLY A 303 -30.96 17.97 -30.22
N TYR A 304 -32.24 18.26 -30.46
CA TYR A 304 -32.92 19.36 -29.77
C TYR A 304 -33.19 18.95 -28.32
N ASN A 305 -32.46 19.56 -27.38
CA ASN A 305 -32.72 19.38 -25.95
C ASN A 305 -34.10 19.92 -25.58
N ASN A 306 -34.83 19.20 -24.72
CA ASN A 306 -36.16 19.58 -24.24
C ASN A 306 -36.14 21.03 -23.71
N PRO A 307 -37.11 21.90 -24.05
CA PRO A 307 -37.14 23.28 -23.54
C PRO A 307 -37.13 23.37 -22.00
N ALA A 308 -37.55 22.31 -21.31
CA ALA A 308 -37.47 22.21 -19.85
C ALA A 308 -36.03 22.16 -19.30
N ASP A 309 -35.05 21.77 -20.11
CA ASP A 309 -33.64 21.59 -19.70
C ASP A 309 -32.80 22.86 -19.96
N LEU A 310 -33.43 23.96 -20.39
CA LEU A 310 -32.76 25.24 -20.57
C LEU A 310 -32.22 25.77 -19.24
N ASN A 311 -31.05 26.40 -19.27
CA ASN A 311 -30.33 26.91 -18.10
C ASN A 311 -30.06 25.87 -17.01
N SER A 312 -30.15 24.59 -17.35
CA SER A 312 -29.88 23.47 -16.44
C SER A 312 -28.63 22.75 -16.91
N TRP A 313 -27.76 22.39 -15.97
CA TRP A 313 -26.59 21.56 -16.26
C TRP A 313 -27.02 20.13 -16.57
N GLN A 314 -26.41 19.57 -17.60
CA GLN A 314 -26.63 18.23 -18.12
C GLN A 314 -25.28 17.56 -18.35
N GLU A 315 -25.26 16.23 -18.41
CA GLU A 315 -24.05 15.44 -18.65
C GLU A 315 -24.13 14.79 -20.01
N PHE A 316 -23.02 14.85 -20.76
CA PHE A 316 -22.84 14.13 -22.00
C PHE A 316 -21.71 13.13 -21.84
N SER A 317 -21.91 11.94 -22.40
CA SER A 317 -20.82 11.00 -22.58
C SER A 317 -21.03 10.08 -23.78
N ARG A 318 -19.99 9.92 -24.61
CA ARG A 318 -19.98 9.03 -25.77
C ARG A 318 -18.63 8.37 -25.97
N GLU A 319 -18.67 7.12 -26.43
CA GLU A 319 -17.48 6.35 -26.76
C GLU A 319 -17.09 6.51 -28.24
N PHE A 320 -15.79 6.38 -28.51
CA PHE A 320 -15.22 6.45 -29.84
C PHE A 320 -13.92 5.66 -29.94
N TYR A 321 -13.51 5.30 -31.15
CA TYR A 321 -12.26 4.63 -31.45
C TYR A 321 -11.30 5.60 -32.14
N SER A 322 -10.06 5.61 -31.68
CA SER A 322 -8.96 6.26 -32.39
C SER A 322 -8.68 5.59 -33.74
N LEU A 323 -8.29 6.38 -34.73
CA LEU A 323 -8.03 5.90 -36.10
C LEU A 323 -6.72 5.09 -36.20
N SER A 324 -6.68 4.17 -37.16
CA SER A 324 -5.45 3.44 -37.52
C SER A 324 -4.44 4.29 -38.31
N GLY A 325 -4.89 5.40 -38.93
CA GLY A 325 -4.10 6.25 -39.82
C GLY A 325 -3.37 7.40 -39.11
N ALA A 326 -4.02 8.56 -39.00
CA ALA A 326 -3.48 9.75 -38.34
C ALA A 326 -3.76 9.72 -36.83
N ASP A 327 -2.87 10.31 -36.04
CA ASP A 327 -3.11 10.49 -34.61
C ASP A 327 -4.37 11.33 -34.43
N THR A 328 -5.31 10.87 -33.60
CA THR A 328 -6.52 11.61 -33.21
C THR A 328 -6.08 12.71 -32.23
N ARG A 329 -6.28 13.99 -32.58
CA ARG A 329 -5.67 15.16 -31.92
C ARG A 329 -6.67 16.14 -31.33
N HIS A 330 -7.96 16.07 -31.66
CA HIS A 330 -8.90 17.05 -31.16
C HIS A 330 -10.36 16.61 -31.14
N ALA A 331 -11.15 17.33 -30.34
CA ALA A 331 -12.60 17.36 -30.44
C ALA A 331 -13.05 18.78 -30.84
N THR A 332 -14.04 18.90 -31.72
CA THR A 332 -14.63 20.19 -32.12
C THR A 332 -16.08 20.26 -31.70
N PHE A 333 -16.48 21.37 -31.08
CA PHE A 333 -17.82 21.65 -30.59
C PHE A 333 -18.43 22.77 -31.43
N VAL A 334 -19.59 22.52 -32.02
CA VAL A 334 -20.31 23.48 -32.88
C VAL A 334 -21.75 23.62 -32.40
N PRO A 335 -22.07 24.67 -31.61
CA PRO A 335 -23.44 24.95 -31.20
C PRO A 335 -24.29 25.45 -32.38
N CYS A 336 -25.32 24.70 -32.78
CA CYS A 336 -26.11 25.02 -33.99
C CYS A 336 -27.44 25.74 -33.72
N TYR A 337 -27.96 25.75 -32.48
CA TYR A 337 -29.27 26.32 -32.11
C TYR A 337 -29.29 26.91 -30.69
N GLY A 338 -28.41 27.89 -30.47
CA GLY A 338 -28.28 28.64 -29.21
C GLY A 338 -26.90 28.47 -28.57
N ASP A 339 -26.63 29.31 -27.58
CA ASP A 339 -25.37 29.31 -26.84
C ASP A 339 -25.37 28.23 -25.77
N TYR A 340 -24.18 27.72 -25.46
CA TYR A 340 -23.96 26.69 -24.45
C TYR A 340 -22.84 27.13 -23.51
N LEU A 341 -22.89 26.63 -22.28
CA LEU A 341 -21.69 26.48 -21.44
C LEU A 341 -21.26 25.02 -21.51
N ILE A 342 -19.95 24.79 -21.52
CA ILE A 342 -19.38 23.47 -21.30
C ILE A 342 -18.37 23.53 -20.16
N ASP A 343 -18.29 22.44 -19.41
CA ASP A 343 -17.38 22.26 -18.29
C ASP A 343 -17.00 20.78 -18.13
N ASP A 344 -15.99 20.49 -17.31
CA ASP A 344 -15.49 19.14 -17.00
C ASP A 344 -15.22 18.28 -18.26
N VAL A 345 -14.63 18.89 -19.30
CA VAL A 345 -14.34 18.17 -20.55
C VAL A 345 -13.22 17.15 -20.33
N SER A 346 -13.50 15.86 -20.46
CA SER A 346 -12.54 14.77 -20.36
C SER A 346 -12.55 13.88 -21.61
N VAL A 347 -11.37 13.38 -21.99
CA VAL A 347 -11.24 12.22 -22.87
C VAL A 347 -10.41 11.17 -22.18
N GLU A 348 -11.03 10.02 -21.98
CA GLU A 348 -10.51 8.92 -21.18
C GLU A 348 -10.36 7.69 -22.08
N CYS A 349 -9.26 6.96 -21.99
CA CYS A 349 -9.20 5.62 -22.56
C CYS A 349 -10.06 4.70 -21.69
N VAL A 350 -11.06 4.06 -22.30
CA VAL A 350 -11.98 3.12 -21.64
C VAL A 350 -11.83 1.69 -22.18
N ASP A 351 -10.73 1.46 -22.90
CA ASP A 351 -10.33 0.12 -23.28
C ASP A 351 -9.57 -0.49 -22.10
N ASP A 352 -10.21 -1.41 -21.39
CA ASP A 352 -9.62 -2.14 -20.25
C ASP A 352 -8.33 -2.91 -20.62
N SER A 353 -8.05 -3.05 -21.92
CA SER A 353 -6.85 -3.67 -22.44
C SER A 353 -5.72 -2.68 -22.72
N PHE A 354 -5.97 -1.38 -22.55
CA PHE A 354 -5.00 -0.30 -22.66
C PHE A 354 -4.37 0.06 -21.32
N LEU A 355 -3.12 0.52 -21.39
CA LEU A 355 -2.12 0.23 -20.38
C LEU A 355 -2.39 0.85 -19.01
N ASP A 356 -2.26 0.00 -18.00
CA ASP A 356 -1.88 0.33 -16.63
C ASP A 356 -0.63 -0.50 -16.28
N VAL A 357 0.46 -0.20 -17.00
CA VAL A 357 1.77 -0.79 -16.77
C VAL A 357 2.65 0.29 -16.16
N GLN A 358 3.20 -0.02 -15.00
CA GLN A 358 4.31 0.74 -14.45
C GLN A 358 5.61 0.16 -15.03
N PHE A 359 6.44 1.00 -15.65
CA PHE A 359 7.63 0.59 -16.40
C PHE A 359 8.94 0.66 -15.60
N LEU A 360 8.95 1.31 -14.44
CA LEU A 360 10.15 1.47 -13.61
C LEU A 360 10.27 0.35 -12.58
N ALA A 361 11.18 -0.58 -12.83
CA ALA A 361 11.50 -1.60 -11.84
C ALA A 361 12.31 -1.04 -10.67
N GLY A 362 11.99 -1.46 -9.45
CA GLY A 362 12.66 -1.06 -8.22
C GLY A 362 12.27 0.32 -7.69
N GLY A 363 11.29 0.98 -8.30
CA GLY A 363 10.91 2.35 -7.95
C GLY A 363 10.23 2.54 -6.59
N ASN A 364 9.77 1.47 -5.94
CA ASN A 364 9.26 1.52 -4.56
C ASN A 364 10.36 1.33 -3.51
N PHE A 365 11.53 0.81 -3.88
CA PHE A 365 12.68 0.55 -3.00
C PHE A 365 12.46 -0.45 -1.82
N GLY A 366 11.24 -0.64 -1.33
CA GLY A 366 10.88 -1.60 -0.27
C GLY A 366 10.84 -3.07 -0.69
N GLY A 367 11.10 -3.36 -1.97
CA GLY A 367 11.12 -4.73 -2.50
C GLY A 367 9.73 -5.34 -2.65
N ALA A 368 9.68 -6.67 -2.78
CA ALA A 368 8.45 -7.43 -2.93
C ALA A 368 8.43 -8.68 -2.05
N TYR A 369 7.25 -9.18 -1.69
CA TYR A 369 7.09 -10.42 -0.94
C TYR A 369 7.15 -11.61 -1.90
N LEU A 370 8.02 -12.60 -1.65
CA LEU A 370 8.34 -13.64 -2.65
C LEU A 370 8.14 -15.08 -2.16
N ASP A 371 7.24 -15.30 -1.20
CA ASP A 371 6.85 -16.66 -0.86
C ASP A 371 6.32 -17.42 -2.09
N GLY A 372 6.71 -18.69 -2.21
CA GLY A 372 6.50 -19.51 -3.41
C GLY A 372 7.55 -19.35 -4.53
N TYR A 373 8.54 -18.46 -4.37
CA TYR A 373 9.57 -18.21 -5.39
C TYR A 373 11.00 -18.34 -4.83
N GLU A 374 11.99 -18.49 -5.71
CA GLU A 374 13.42 -18.51 -5.39
C GLU A 374 14.23 -17.63 -6.33
N PHE A 375 15.31 -17.04 -5.81
CA PHE A 375 16.14 -16.07 -6.53
C PHE A 375 17.61 -16.34 -6.28
N TYR A 376 18.42 -16.03 -7.30
CA TYR A 376 19.86 -16.03 -7.21
C TYR A 376 20.33 -14.63 -7.59
N GLY A 377 21.04 -13.96 -6.66
CA GLY A 377 21.28 -12.52 -6.65
C GLY A 377 22.15 -11.93 -7.76
N THR A 378 22.30 -12.60 -8.91
CA THR A 378 23.16 -12.18 -10.02
C THR A 378 22.41 -11.78 -11.30
N SER A 379 21.15 -12.17 -11.47
CA SER A 379 20.41 -11.93 -12.72
C SER A 379 19.76 -10.53 -12.75
N ASN A 380 19.59 -9.94 -13.95
CA ASN A 380 19.00 -8.61 -14.13
C ASN A 380 17.46 -8.64 -14.05
N PHE A 381 16.92 -8.88 -12.85
CA PHE A 381 15.49 -8.80 -12.55
C PHE A 381 15.22 -7.86 -11.37
N ASN A 382 14.02 -7.28 -11.33
CA ASN A 382 13.54 -6.46 -10.22
C ASN A 382 11.99 -6.52 -10.18
N PHE A 383 11.33 -5.68 -9.39
CA PHE A 383 9.89 -5.65 -9.21
C PHE A 383 9.33 -4.30 -9.61
N ALA A 384 8.21 -4.30 -10.32
CA ALA A 384 7.51 -3.08 -10.69
C ALA A 384 6.17 -3.04 -9.93
N LYS A 385 6.01 -2.09 -9.00
CA LYS A 385 4.76 -1.86 -8.27
C LYS A 385 3.74 -1.28 -9.24
N GLN A 386 2.64 -1.99 -9.45
CA GLN A 386 1.54 -1.56 -10.31
C GLN A 386 0.60 -0.61 -9.54
N SER A 387 -0.28 0.06 -10.27
CA SER A 387 -1.25 1.02 -9.71
C SER A 387 -2.18 0.43 -8.65
N ASP A 388 -2.51 -0.85 -8.76
CA ASP A 388 -3.35 -1.60 -7.83
C ASP A 388 -2.61 -2.04 -6.55
N GLY A 389 -1.34 -1.65 -6.41
CA GLY A 389 -0.47 -1.98 -5.28
C GLY A 389 0.15 -3.37 -5.35
N THR A 390 -0.19 -4.20 -6.36
CA THR A 390 0.50 -5.47 -6.63
C THR A 390 1.84 -5.24 -7.33
N PHE A 391 2.64 -6.28 -7.48
CA PHE A 391 3.89 -6.19 -8.24
C PHE A 391 3.91 -7.16 -9.42
N ALA A 392 4.60 -6.73 -10.46
CA ALA A 392 5.08 -7.61 -11.53
C ALA A 392 6.57 -7.86 -11.36
N PHE A 393 7.01 -9.09 -11.65
CA PHE A 393 8.42 -9.35 -11.94
C PHE A 393 8.80 -8.56 -13.19
N SER A 394 9.88 -7.80 -13.11
CA SER A 394 10.48 -7.11 -14.24
C SER A 394 11.82 -7.74 -14.57
N SER A 395 12.10 -7.94 -15.85
CA SER A 395 13.35 -8.52 -16.31
C SER A 395 13.87 -7.76 -17.51
N MET A 396 15.18 -7.53 -17.51
CA MET A 396 15.93 -6.89 -18.58
C MET A 396 17.28 -7.57 -18.78
N HIS A 397 17.98 -7.22 -19.86
CA HIS A 397 19.35 -7.70 -20.11
C HIS A 397 20.41 -6.67 -19.67
N THR A 398 20.03 -5.41 -19.47
CA THR A 398 20.98 -4.30 -19.26
C THR A 398 20.62 -3.49 -18.02
N THR A 399 21.62 -3.19 -17.19
CA THR A 399 21.54 -2.13 -16.18
C THR A 399 22.31 -0.93 -16.73
N TRP A 400 21.61 0.17 -16.99
CA TRP A 400 22.22 1.37 -17.54
C TRP A 400 23.37 1.87 -16.65
N GLY A 401 24.44 2.35 -17.28
CA GLY A 401 25.63 2.90 -16.60
C GLY A 401 26.57 1.88 -15.98
N VAL A 402 26.08 0.67 -15.70
CA VAL A 402 26.88 -0.43 -15.15
C VAL A 402 27.28 -1.40 -16.26
N GLY A 403 26.35 -1.78 -17.14
CA GLY A 403 26.62 -2.64 -18.29
C GLY A 403 25.53 -3.67 -18.59
N SER A 404 25.74 -4.45 -19.65
CA SER A 404 24.94 -5.64 -19.95
C SER A 404 25.31 -6.78 -19.01
N GLY A 405 24.31 -7.44 -18.42
CA GLY A 405 24.50 -8.60 -17.53
C GLY A 405 23.77 -9.83 -18.06
N GLU A 406 23.75 -10.88 -17.26
CA GLU A 406 22.95 -12.08 -17.55
C GLU A 406 21.45 -11.74 -17.58
N ARG A 407 20.72 -12.45 -18.44
CA ARG A 407 19.26 -12.37 -18.56
C ARG A 407 18.61 -12.52 -17.18
N GLY A 408 17.72 -11.58 -16.83
CA GLY A 408 16.89 -11.69 -15.63
C GLY A 408 16.09 -13.00 -15.59
N TYR A 409 16.13 -13.68 -14.45
CA TYR A 409 15.33 -14.87 -14.21
C TYR A 409 14.98 -15.04 -12.74
N PHE A 410 13.88 -15.74 -12.49
CA PHE A 410 13.47 -16.17 -11.16
C PHE A 410 12.95 -17.61 -11.24
N ARG A 411 12.79 -18.25 -10.08
CA ARG A 411 12.23 -19.59 -10.00
C ARG A 411 10.91 -19.61 -9.26
N ILE A 412 10.00 -20.45 -9.74
CA ILE A 412 8.75 -20.78 -9.08
C ILE A 412 8.95 -22.13 -8.40
N LYS A 413 8.72 -22.24 -7.10
CA LYS A 413 8.81 -23.51 -6.39
C LYS A 413 7.72 -24.47 -6.85
N THR A 414 8.04 -25.76 -7.02
CA THR A 414 7.08 -26.83 -7.37
C THR A 414 7.18 -28.05 -6.46
N ASP A 415 7.87 -27.93 -5.33
CA ASP A 415 8.03 -28.94 -4.29
C ASP A 415 6.69 -29.37 -3.65
N MET A 416 5.69 -28.51 -3.73
CA MET A 416 4.33 -28.79 -3.26
C MET A 416 3.47 -29.64 -4.22
N LEU A 417 3.98 -29.96 -5.41
CA LEU A 417 3.24 -30.68 -6.45
C LEU A 417 3.52 -32.18 -6.40
N GLU A 418 2.54 -32.98 -6.82
CA GLU A 418 2.69 -34.42 -6.93
C GLU A 418 3.59 -34.75 -8.13
N THR A 419 4.73 -35.38 -7.88
CA THR A 419 5.68 -35.75 -8.94
C THR A 419 5.03 -36.69 -9.96
N GLY A 420 5.26 -36.43 -11.25
CA GLY A 420 4.71 -37.21 -12.36
C GLY A 420 3.30 -36.80 -12.80
N LYS A 421 2.65 -35.87 -12.08
CA LYS A 421 1.33 -35.34 -12.45
C LYS A 421 1.46 -34.09 -13.34
N GLU A 422 0.50 -33.93 -14.26
CA GLU A 422 0.41 -32.76 -15.15
C GLU A 422 -0.33 -31.60 -14.47
N TYR A 423 0.23 -30.39 -14.64
CA TYR A 423 -0.32 -29.13 -14.16
C TYR A 423 -0.29 -28.08 -15.28
N ALA A 424 -1.10 -27.03 -15.14
CA ALA A 424 -0.98 -25.84 -15.98
C ALA A 424 -0.29 -24.71 -15.21
N LEU A 425 0.68 -24.08 -15.86
CA LEU A 425 1.22 -22.78 -15.49
C LEU A 425 0.47 -21.71 -16.29
N SER A 426 -0.10 -20.72 -15.62
CA SER A 426 -0.60 -19.50 -16.25
C SER A 426 0.02 -18.25 -15.64
N PHE A 427 0.15 -17.20 -16.44
CA PHE A 427 0.64 -15.90 -16.01
C PHE A 427 0.21 -14.81 -16.98
N ASP A 428 0.13 -13.58 -16.50
CA ASP A 428 -0.01 -12.40 -17.35
C ASP A 428 1.38 -11.83 -17.65
N TYR A 429 1.61 -11.45 -18.90
CA TYR A 429 2.85 -10.83 -19.32
C TYR A 429 2.63 -9.59 -20.17
N TYR A 430 3.63 -8.72 -20.11
CA TYR A 430 3.82 -7.59 -21.01
C TYR A 430 5.26 -7.64 -21.52
N ALA A 431 5.48 -7.43 -22.83
CA ALA A 431 6.83 -7.38 -23.36
C ALA A 431 6.95 -6.58 -24.65
N ASN A 432 8.02 -5.81 -24.79
CA ASN A 432 8.26 -4.89 -25.93
C ASN A 432 9.35 -5.38 -26.90
N GLY A 433 9.95 -6.55 -26.69
CA GLY A 433 11.02 -7.05 -27.55
C GLY A 433 10.53 -7.60 -28.90
N ALA A 434 10.85 -6.92 -30.00
CA ALA A 434 10.58 -7.40 -31.35
C ALA A 434 11.71 -8.33 -31.86
N GLY A 435 11.34 -9.50 -32.42
CA GLY A 435 12.28 -10.42 -33.07
C GLY A 435 13.20 -11.20 -32.12
N VAL A 436 12.89 -11.24 -30.82
CA VAL A 436 13.64 -11.95 -29.78
C VAL A 436 12.70 -12.73 -28.87
N GLU A 437 13.22 -13.72 -28.13
CA GLU A 437 12.46 -14.37 -27.06
C GLU A 437 12.19 -13.36 -25.95
N VAL A 438 10.92 -13.06 -25.71
CA VAL A 438 10.45 -12.11 -24.70
C VAL A 438 10.11 -12.78 -23.37
N ALA A 439 9.75 -14.05 -23.39
CA ALA A 439 9.60 -14.86 -22.18
C ALA A 439 9.87 -16.34 -22.47
N GLY A 440 10.56 -17.00 -21.56
CA GLY A 440 10.84 -18.44 -21.64
C GLY A 440 10.64 -19.11 -20.29
N VAL A 441 10.05 -20.30 -20.26
CA VAL A 441 9.89 -21.09 -19.02
C VAL A 441 10.41 -22.50 -19.21
N TYR A 442 11.22 -22.93 -18.24
CA TYR A 442 11.87 -24.22 -18.20
C TYR A 442 11.37 -25.02 -17.00
N ASN A 443 11.11 -26.32 -17.19
CA ASN A 443 10.82 -27.24 -16.11
C ASN A 443 12.15 -27.69 -15.50
N GLY A 444 12.54 -27.01 -14.41
CA GLY A 444 13.90 -27.02 -13.91
C GLY A 444 14.79 -25.93 -14.54
N ASN A 445 16.11 -26.11 -14.44
CA ASN A 445 17.09 -25.14 -14.96
C ASN A 445 17.11 -25.08 -16.50
N ALA A 446 17.50 -23.93 -17.04
CA ALA A 446 17.68 -23.71 -18.48
C ALA A 446 18.96 -24.35 -19.04
N SER A 447 19.15 -25.65 -18.83
CA SER A 447 20.32 -26.40 -19.31
C SER A 447 20.14 -27.01 -20.70
N SER A 448 18.90 -27.18 -21.18
CA SER A 448 18.61 -27.79 -22.48
C SER A 448 17.25 -27.34 -23.04
N ALA A 449 17.08 -27.51 -24.36
CA ALA A 449 15.83 -27.16 -25.04
C ALA A 449 14.65 -28.07 -24.65
N GLU A 450 14.91 -29.32 -24.25
CA GLU A 450 13.88 -30.29 -23.84
C GLU A 450 13.14 -29.88 -22.56
N LYS A 451 13.81 -29.12 -21.69
CA LYS A 451 13.19 -28.58 -20.47
C LYS A 451 12.31 -27.37 -20.74
N ARG A 452 12.49 -26.69 -21.88
CA ARG A 452 11.71 -25.50 -22.24
C ARG A 452 10.33 -25.92 -22.73
N PHE A 453 9.29 -25.50 -22.02
CA PHE A 453 7.91 -25.75 -22.41
C PHE A 453 7.14 -24.46 -22.75
N VAL A 454 7.75 -23.29 -22.49
CA VAL A 454 7.25 -21.99 -22.95
C VAL A 454 8.34 -21.24 -23.69
N ALA A 455 8.01 -20.73 -24.88
CA ALA A 455 8.86 -19.83 -25.65
C ALA A 455 7.99 -18.79 -26.38
N ILE A 456 7.98 -17.57 -25.86
CA ILE A 456 7.21 -16.45 -26.41
C ILE A 456 8.19 -15.53 -27.16
N ASN A 457 7.96 -15.32 -28.45
CA ASN A 457 8.87 -14.58 -29.35
C ASN A 457 8.24 -13.33 -29.98
N SER A 458 7.05 -12.95 -29.52
CA SER A 458 6.30 -11.81 -30.04
C SER A 458 6.09 -10.78 -28.93
N PRO A 459 6.34 -9.48 -29.20
CA PRO A 459 5.99 -8.44 -28.25
C PRO A 459 4.47 -8.33 -28.13
N VAL A 460 4.01 -7.86 -26.98
CA VAL A 460 2.62 -7.51 -26.71
C VAL A 460 2.58 -6.10 -26.12
N THR A 461 1.69 -5.27 -26.66
CA THR A 461 1.52 -3.88 -26.21
C THR A 461 0.51 -3.74 -25.09
N LYS A 462 0.08 -4.87 -24.49
CA LYS A 462 -0.88 -4.94 -23.39
C LYS A 462 -0.66 -6.20 -22.55
N TRP A 463 -1.15 -6.17 -21.31
CA TRP A 463 -1.19 -7.36 -20.47
C TRP A 463 -1.92 -8.49 -21.21
N THR A 464 -1.22 -9.59 -21.40
CA THR A 464 -1.70 -10.75 -22.14
C THR A 464 -1.53 -11.98 -21.27
N ASN A 465 -2.58 -12.79 -21.17
CA ASN A 465 -2.49 -14.05 -20.44
C ASN A 465 -1.82 -15.13 -21.32
N TYR A 466 -1.01 -15.98 -20.69
CA TYR A 466 -0.45 -17.17 -21.32
C TYR A 466 -0.67 -18.38 -20.40
N GLU A 467 -0.99 -19.54 -20.98
CA GLU A 467 -1.12 -20.82 -20.27
C GLU A 467 -0.35 -21.91 -21.03
N ALA A 468 0.38 -22.75 -20.29
CA ALA A 468 1.02 -23.96 -20.81
C ALA A 468 1.05 -25.07 -19.75
N THR A 469 1.10 -26.33 -20.18
CA THR A 469 1.17 -27.48 -19.28
C THR A 469 2.60 -27.99 -19.07
N PHE A 470 2.85 -28.58 -17.91
CA PHE A 470 4.10 -29.24 -17.56
C PHE A 470 3.85 -30.43 -16.62
N ILE A 471 4.79 -31.37 -16.57
CA ILE A 471 4.77 -32.50 -15.63
C ILE A 471 5.66 -32.18 -14.43
N ALA A 472 5.09 -32.17 -13.22
CA ALA A 472 5.84 -31.84 -12.01
C ALA A 472 6.94 -32.87 -11.74
N GLY A 473 8.14 -32.40 -11.41
CA GLY A 473 9.30 -33.25 -11.08
C GLY A 473 9.88 -34.05 -12.26
N GLN A 474 9.44 -33.84 -13.50
CA GLN A 474 9.86 -34.60 -14.69
C GLN A 474 11.39 -34.70 -14.87
N TYR A 475 12.12 -33.67 -14.44
CA TYR A 475 13.58 -33.58 -14.57
C TYR A 475 14.33 -33.64 -13.24
N ASN A 476 13.73 -34.27 -12.21
CA ASN A 476 14.27 -34.35 -10.84
C ASN A 476 14.61 -32.97 -10.25
N GLN A 477 13.79 -31.97 -10.58
CA GLN A 477 13.90 -30.60 -10.10
C GLN A 477 12.52 -30.13 -9.65
N ASN A 478 12.49 -29.46 -8.50
CA ASN A 478 11.26 -29.01 -7.83
C ASN A 478 11.05 -27.50 -8.00
N PHE A 479 11.34 -26.99 -9.20
CA PHE A 479 11.09 -25.60 -9.57
C PHE A 479 10.90 -25.43 -11.08
N LEU A 480 10.29 -24.31 -11.47
CA LEU A 480 10.28 -23.80 -12.84
C LEU A 480 11.20 -22.59 -12.91
N GLU A 481 12.00 -22.46 -13.96
CA GLU A 481 12.86 -21.28 -14.18
C GLU A 481 12.25 -20.38 -15.26
N VAL A 482 11.93 -19.14 -14.91
CA VAL A 482 11.24 -18.16 -15.75
C VAL A 482 12.21 -17.06 -16.13
N TYR A 483 12.35 -16.82 -17.43
CA TYR A 483 13.22 -15.80 -17.99
C TYR A 483 12.42 -14.71 -18.73
N GLY A 484 12.84 -13.45 -18.59
CA GLY A 484 12.31 -12.31 -19.37
C GLY A 484 13.01 -12.14 -20.72
N THR A 485 13.16 -10.93 -21.27
CA THR A 485 13.68 -10.78 -22.64
C THR A 485 15.16 -11.20 -22.76
N ALA A 486 15.49 -11.95 -23.81
CA ALA A 486 16.82 -12.54 -23.99
C ALA A 486 17.95 -11.55 -24.33
N TYR A 487 17.66 -10.44 -25.01
CA TYR A 487 18.68 -9.49 -25.48
C TYR A 487 18.17 -8.04 -25.55
N GLY A 488 19.11 -7.09 -25.49
CA GLY A 488 18.87 -5.68 -25.81
C GLY A 488 18.34 -4.82 -24.65
N LYS A 489 17.66 -3.72 -25.01
CA LYS A 489 17.08 -2.73 -24.08
C LYS A 489 15.57 -2.95 -23.84
N ASN A 490 15.11 -4.16 -24.10
CA ASN A 490 13.72 -4.55 -23.94
C ASN A 490 13.46 -5.02 -22.50
N SER A 491 12.21 -4.92 -22.10
CA SER A 491 11.72 -5.31 -20.78
C SER A 491 10.58 -6.29 -20.89
N THR A 492 10.58 -7.27 -20.01
CA THR A 492 9.46 -8.18 -19.80
C THR A 492 8.94 -7.97 -18.40
N PHE A 493 7.62 -7.85 -18.28
CA PHE A 493 6.92 -7.87 -16.99
C PHE A 493 6.03 -9.11 -16.92
N ILE A 494 6.03 -9.78 -15.78
CA ILE A 494 5.25 -11.01 -15.54
C ILE A 494 4.55 -10.89 -14.19
N ARG A 495 3.24 -11.14 -14.14
CA ARG A 495 2.43 -11.11 -12.91
C ARG A 495 1.36 -12.20 -12.91
N ASN A 496 0.60 -12.30 -11.81
CA ASN A 496 -0.54 -13.22 -11.68
C ASN A 496 -0.17 -14.68 -11.99
N ILE A 497 1.02 -15.09 -11.54
CA ILE A 497 1.53 -16.45 -11.78
C ILE A 497 0.71 -17.45 -10.99
N GLN A 498 0.21 -18.47 -11.67
CA GLN A 498 -0.64 -19.50 -11.09
C GLN A 498 -0.23 -20.88 -11.60
N ILE A 499 -0.25 -21.86 -10.68
CA ILE A 499 -0.15 -23.29 -11.03
C ILE A 499 -1.48 -23.96 -10.66
N THR A 500 -2.12 -24.60 -11.63
CA THR A 500 -3.44 -25.22 -11.48
C THR A 500 -3.39 -26.69 -11.83
N ASP A 501 -3.92 -27.53 -10.94
CA ASP A 501 -4.24 -28.92 -11.26
C ASP A 501 -5.46 -28.94 -12.17
N LYS A 502 -5.26 -29.33 -13.43
CA LYS A 502 -6.33 -29.31 -14.45
C LYS A 502 -7.46 -30.30 -14.18
N THR A 503 -7.24 -31.29 -13.32
CA THR A 503 -8.26 -32.29 -12.96
C THR A 503 -9.14 -31.79 -11.81
N SER A 504 -8.53 -31.22 -10.77
CA SER A 504 -9.26 -30.76 -9.57
C SER A 504 -9.64 -29.28 -9.59
N GLY A 505 -9.00 -28.47 -10.44
CA GLY A 505 -9.12 -27.01 -10.44
C GLY A 505 -8.36 -26.32 -9.30
N LYS A 506 -7.66 -27.08 -8.45
CA LYS A 506 -6.92 -26.55 -7.29
C LYS A 506 -5.71 -25.73 -7.72
N THR A 507 -5.49 -24.60 -7.06
CA THR A 507 -4.39 -23.65 -7.24
C THR A 507 -3.28 -23.85 -6.20
N TYR A 508 -2.01 -23.63 -6.57
CA TYR A 508 -0.84 -23.94 -5.71
C TYR A 508 0.10 -22.76 -5.43
N ILE A 509 -0.13 -21.59 -6.04
CA ILE A 509 0.61 -20.35 -5.75
C ILE A 509 -0.29 -19.38 -4.97
N ALA A 510 0.00 -19.18 -3.69
CA ALA A 510 -0.74 -18.22 -2.85
C ALA A 510 -0.38 -16.76 -3.16
N ASN A 511 0.90 -16.54 -3.48
CA ASN A 511 1.47 -15.21 -3.62
C ASN A 511 1.51 -14.76 -5.09
N GLN A 512 0.34 -14.51 -5.66
CA GLN A 512 0.22 -14.03 -7.04
C GLN A 512 0.51 -12.51 -7.17
N SER A 513 0.31 -11.76 -6.09
CA SER A 513 0.41 -10.30 -6.05
C SER A 513 1.80 -9.79 -5.63
N LEU A 514 2.64 -10.68 -5.08
CA LEU A 514 3.95 -10.36 -4.50
C LEU A 514 3.88 -9.33 -3.36
N VAL A 515 2.76 -9.32 -2.65
CA VAL A 515 2.49 -8.46 -1.49
C VAL A 515 2.27 -9.36 -0.29
N SER A 516 2.96 -9.07 0.81
CA SER A 516 2.73 -9.80 2.06
C SER A 516 1.28 -9.59 2.53
N PRO A 517 0.62 -10.62 3.08
CA PRO A 517 -0.60 -10.44 3.84
C PRO A 517 -0.50 -9.29 4.82
N GLU A 518 -1.42 -8.34 4.69
CA GLU A 518 -1.44 -7.15 5.50
C GLU A 518 -2.24 -7.40 6.78
N VAL A 519 -1.53 -7.35 7.89
CA VAL A 519 -2.08 -7.46 9.23
C VAL A 519 -1.54 -6.33 10.09
N LYS A 520 -2.41 -5.73 10.92
CA LYS A 520 -2.02 -4.59 11.74
C LYS A 520 -2.86 -4.45 12.99
N MET A 521 -2.39 -3.55 13.85
CA MET A 521 -3.22 -2.98 14.90
C MET A 521 -4.12 -1.93 14.25
N ILE A 522 -5.44 -2.10 14.34
CA ILE A 522 -6.41 -1.19 13.71
C ILE A 522 -6.42 0.18 14.40
N LYS A 523 -6.05 0.21 15.69
CA LYS A 523 -5.94 1.43 16.47
C LYS A 523 -4.64 1.43 17.27
N ASN A 524 -3.96 2.58 17.27
CA ASN A 524 -2.83 2.80 18.17
C ASN A 524 -3.31 2.79 19.63
N GLY A 525 -2.53 2.14 20.47
CA GLY A 525 -2.74 1.99 21.89
C GLY A 525 -3.59 0.77 22.25
N ALA A 526 -4.16 0.82 23.44
CA ALA A 526 -5.01 -0.20 24.00
C ALA A 526 -6.21 0.46 24.69
N SER A 527 -7.23 -0.34 25.01
CA SER A 527 -8.39 0.08 25.80
C SER A 527 -8.60 -0.86 26.98
N VAL A 528 -9.32 -0.39 28.00
CA VAL A 528 -9.75 -1.26 29.09
C VAL A 528 -10.84 -2.21 28.61
N ARG A 529 -10.77 -3.47 29.04
CA ARG A 529 -11.85 -4.46 28.89
C ARG A 529 -12.68 -4.47 30.16
N THR A 530 -13.90 -3.96 30.07
CA THR A 530 -14.85 -3.88 31.18
C THR A 530 -15.82 -5.06 31.24
N SER A 531 -15.73 -6.02 30.32
CA SER A 531 -16.41 -7.30 30.44
C SER A 531 -15.57 -8.27 31.27
N GLU A 532 -16.21 -9.16 32.03
CA GLU A 532 -15.51 -10.25 32.71
C GLU A 532 -15.06 -11.33 31.70
N PRO A 533 -13.87 -11.93 31.85
CA PRO A 533 -12.80 -11.53 32.76
C PRO A 533 -12.13 -10.19 32.37
N TYR A 534 -11.92 -9.30 33.34
CA TYR A 534 -11.43 -7.95 33.09
C TYR A 534 -9.96 -7.90 32.63
N GLY A 535 -9.58 -6.83 31.92
CA GLY A 535 -8.20 -6.70 31.45
C GLY A 535 -7.93 -5.50 30.55
N ILE A 536 -6.87 -5.63 29.74
CA ILE A 536 -6.48 -4.69 28.68
C ILE A 536 -6.74 -5.36 27.33
N ARG A 537 -7.21 -4.60 26.34
CA ARG A 537 -7.50 -5.11 25.00
C ARG A 537 -6.97 -4.21 23.90
N TRP A 538 -6.62 -4.83 22.78
CA TRP A 538 -6.22 -4.16 21.56
C TRP A 538 -7.15 -4.51 20.41
N ALA A 539 -7.30 -3.59 19.47
CA ALA A 539 -8.01 -3.82 18.21
C ALA A 539 -6.98 -4.14 17.12
N ALA A 540 -7.11 -5.31 16.51
CA ALA A 540 -6.24 -5.80 15.44
C ALA A 540 -7.10 -6.23 14.25
N GLY A 541 -6.49 -6.36 13.08
CA GLY A 541 -7.19 -6.90 11.92
C GLY A 541 -6.26 -7.28 10.80
N ILE A 542 -6.79 -8.12 9.92
CA ILE A 542 -6.18 -8.52 8.65
C ILE A 542 -7.01 -7.93 7.51
N ARG A 543 -6.35 -7.52 6.42
CA ARG A 543 -7.05 -7.10 5.21
C ARG A 543 -7.94 -8.23 4.72
N THR A 544 -9.24 -7.97 4.55
CA THR A 544 -10.26 -8.98 4.25
C THR A 544 -9.96 -9.74 2.95
N ALA A 545 -9.42 -9.03 1.94
CA ALA A 545 -9.02 -9.64 0.68
C ALA A 545 -7.91 -10.69 0.87
N ASP A 546 -6.89 -10.39 1.68
CA ASP A 546 -5.78 -11.32 1.95
C ASP A 546 -6.25 -12.52 2.74
N TRP A 547 -7.11 -12.31 3.74
CA TRP A 547 -7.71 -13.40 4.52
C TRP A 547 -8.42 -14.41 3.62
N ASN A 548 -9.28 -13.91 2.71
CA ASN A 548 -10.02 -14.78 1.80
C ASN A 548 -9.09 -15.55 0.85
N LYS A 549 -8.04 -14.90 0.34
CA LYS A 549 -7.05 -15.53 -0.53
C LYS A 549 -6.26 -16.64 0.19
N LEU A 550 -5.87 -16.39 1.44
CA LEU A 550 -5.19 -17.40 2.26
C LEU A 550 -6.11 -18.61 2.51
N ILE A 551 -7.39 -18.38 2.83
CA ILE A 551 -8.36 -19.47 3.01
C ILE A 551 -8.58 -20.27 1.72
N GLU A 552 -8.68 -19.61 0.57
CA GLU A 552 -8.87 -20.28 -0.72
C GLU A 552 -7.71 -21.24 -1.02
N VAL A 553 -6.48 -20.85 -0.71
CA VAL A 553 -5.27 -21.62 -1.05
C VAL A 553 -4.95 -22.69 -0.02
N TYR A 554 -5.05 -22.36 1.27
CA TYR A 554 -4.61 -23.23 2.36
C TYR A 554 -5.77 -23.96 3.05
N GLY A 555 -7.00 -23.49 2.89
CA GLY A 555 -8.19 -23.98 3.59
C GLY A 555 -8.41 -23.29 4.94
N GLU A 556 -9.67 -23.08 5.31
CA GLU A 556 -10.08 -22.32 6.50
C GLU A 556 -9.45 -22.83 7.81
N ASN A 557 -9.32 -24.16 7.97
CA ASN A 557 -8.74 -24.76 9.18
C ASN A 557 -7.24 -24.51 9.34
N ASN A 558 -6.56 -24.07 8.28
CA ASN A 558 -5.11 -23.88 8.23
C ASN A 558 -4.70 -22.41 8.28
N VAL A 559 -5.65 -21.48 8.43
CA VAL A 559 -5.39 -20.03 8.49
C VAL A 559 -5.93 -19.48 9.81
N LYS A 560 -5.09 -18.75 10.56
CA LYS A 560 -5.45 -18.18 11.87
C LYS A 560 -4.98 -16.75 11.99
N ALA A 561 -5.83 -15.84 12.46
CA ALA A 561 -5.42 -14.50 12.86
C ALA A 561 -5.22 -14.45 14.38
N GLY A 562 -4.30 -13.62 14.87
CA GLY A 562 -4.11 -13.47 16.31
C GLY A 562 -3.25 -12.27 16.67
N VAL A 563 -2.97 -12.14 17.96
CA VAL A 563 -2.07 -11.12 18.52
C VAL A 563 -1.17 -11.78 19.55
N ILE A 564 0.13 -11.57 19.41
CA ILE A 564 1.08 -11.90 20.46
C ILE A 564 1.18 -10.73 21.43
N VAL A 565 1.10 -11.02 22.73
CA VAL A 565 1.20 -10.04 23.81
C VAL A 565 2.30 -10.45 24.76
N ALA A 566 3.27 -9.58 24.99
CA ALA A 566 4.38 -9.83 25.90
C ALA A 566 4.68 -8.59 26.74
N PRO A 567 5.24 -8.74 27.96
CA PRO A 567 5.79 -7.61 28.68
C PRO A 567 6.82 -6.85 27.83
N LEU A 568 6.79 -5.51 27.85
CA LEU A 568 7.67 -4.69 27.01
C LEU A 568 9.16 -4.96 27.28
N ASP A 569 9.52 -5.25 28.53
CA ASP A 569 10.88 -5.63 28.91
C ASP A 569 11.30 -6.99 28.34
N TYR A 570 10.36 -7.90 28.06
CA TYR A 570 10.65 -9.17 27.37
C TYR A 570 10.78 -8.95 25.87
N VAL A 571 9.98 -8.06 25.28
CA VAL A 571 10.16 -7.66 23.88
C VAL A 571 11.56 -7.10 23.62
N LYS A 572 12.11 -6.32 24.57
CA LYS A 572 13.47 -5.79 24.49
C LYS A 572 14.57 -6.84 24.72
N GLN A 573 14.24 -7.95 25.39
CA GLN A 573 15.16 -9.06 25.63
C GLN A 573 15.15 -10.08 24.49
N ALA A 574 14.02 -10.20 23.77
CA ALA A 574 13.94 -10.95 22.54
C ALA A 574 14.63 -10.16 21.43
N ASP A 575 15.45 -10.82 20.62
CA ASP A 575 16.08 -10.20 19.45
C ASP A 575 15.03 -9.66 18.46
N GLU A 576 13.86 -10.31 18.40
CA GLU A 576 12.71 -9.86 17.63
C GLU A 576 11.38 -10.08 18.37
N PHE A 577 10.36 -9.27 18.06
CA PHE A 577 9.01 -9.47 18.59
C PHE A 577 8.26 -10.55 17.79
N THR A 578 8.68 -11.81 17.91
CA THR A 578 8.10 -12.98 17.22
C THR A 578 7.97 -14.18 18.16
N ILE A 579 7.14 -15.15 17.80
CA ILE A 579 6.98 -16.39 18.59
C ILE A 579 8.29 -17.19 18.63
N SER A 580 9.01 -17.28 17.50
CA SER A 580 10.29 -18.00 17.45
C SER A 580 11.30 -17.40 18.42
N ALA A 581 11.50 -16.08 18.36
CA ALA A 581 12.44 -15.38 19.22
C ALA A 581 12.09 -15.53 20.72
N PHE A 582 10.81 -15.47 21.10
CA PHE A 582 10.45 -15.72 22.50
C PHE A 582 10.68 -17.17 22.94
N ASN A 583 10.40 -18.15 22.08
CA ASN A 583 10.64 -19.55 22.39
C ASN A 583 12.13 -19.83 22.55
N GLU A 584 12.97 -19.30 21.65
CA GLU A 584 14.43 -19.39 21.71
C GLU A 584 14.99 -18.74 22.99
N ALA A 585 14.51 -17.53 23.33
CA ALA A 585 14.89 -16.82 24.55
C ALA A 585 14.22 -17.38 25.83
N SER A 586 13.36 -18.39 25.72
CA SER A 586 12.56 -18.94 26.83
C SER A 586 11.73 -17.89 27.60
N LEU A 587 11.29 -16.84 26.90
CA LEU A 587 10.51 -15.74 27.44
C LEU A 587 8.99 -16.04 27.36
N LYS A 588 8.23 -15.52 28.34
CA LYS A 588 6.78 -15.73 28.38
C LYS A 588 6.03 -14.70 27.56
N TYR A 589 5.09 -15.17 26.75
CA TYR A 589 4.16 -14.37 25.98
C TYR A 589 2.77 -15.02 26.02
N ALA A 590 1.74 -14.26 25.68
CA ALA A 590 0.41 -14.76 25.41
C ALA A 590 0.19 -14.76 23.89
N ASP A 591 -0.27 -15.89 23.36
CA ASP A 591 -0.72 -16.01 21.98
C ASP A 591 -2.26 -15.99 21.96
N ILE A 592 -2.84 -14.87 21.51
CA ILE A 592 -4.29 -14.65 21.54
C ILE A 592 -4.81 -14.82 20.11
N VAL A 593 -5.22 -16.04 19.80
CA VAL A 593 -5.83 -16.40 18.51
C VAL A 593 -7.27 -15.88 18.46
N SER A 594 -7.65 -15.34 17.30
CA SER A 594 -9.02 -14.93 17.02
C SER A 594 -9.87 -16.14 16.62
N ASP A 595 -10.99 -16.33 17.30
CA ASP A 595 -11.99 -17.33 16.92
C ASP A 595 -13.00 -16.79 15.89
N THR A 596 -13.15 -15.46 15.80
CA THR A 596 -14.12 -14.80 14.93
C THR A 596 -13.82 -13.32 14.73
N PHE A 597 -14.27 -12.75 13.62
CA PHE A 597 -14.17 -11.32 13.37
C PHE A 597 -15.31 -10.54 14.01
N ASN A 598 -14.98 -9.35 14.53
CA ASN A 598 -15.87 -8.50 15.29
C ASN A 598 -16.36 -7.33 14.42
N ALA A 599 -17.68 -7.22 14.26
CA ALA A 599 -18.29 -6.18 13.43
C ALA A 599 -17.97 -4.74 13.89
N GLU A 600 -17.83 -4.50 15.21
CA GLU A 600 -17.44 -3.18 15.71
C GLU A 600 -16.02 -2.82 15.28
N VAL A 601 -15.10 -3.79 15.31
CA VAL A 601 -13.71 -3.57 14.90
C VAL A 601 -13.60 -3.45 13.37
N ASN A 602 -14.37 -4.22 12.61
CA ASN A 602 -14.45 -4.06 11.15
C ASN A 602 -14.88 -2.64 10.77
N ALA A 603 -15.82 -2.06 11.52
CA ALA A 603 -16.28 -0.69 11.29
C ALA A 603 -15.23 0.38 11.64
N MET A 604 -14.15 0.03 12.35
CA MET A 604 -13.05 0.95 12.65
C MET A 604 -12.06 1.10 11.49
N ALA A 605 -12.00 0.14 10.57
CA ALA A 605 -11.13 0.17 9.40
C ALA A 605 -11.77 -0.55 8.22
N GLU A 606 -12.21 0.22 7.22
CA GLU A 606 -12.79 -0.31 5.99
C GLU A 606 -11.82 -1.28 5.30
N GLY A 607 -12.35 -2.40 4.80
CA GLY A 607 -11.54 -3.42 4.13
C GLY A 607 -10.79 -4.38 5.05
N TYR A 608 -10.96 -4.29 6.39
CA TYR A 608 -10.34 -5.21 7.35
C TYR A 608 -11.35 -6.10 8.06
N SER A 609 -10.93 -7.35 8.24
CA SER A 609 -11.51 -8.31 9.16
C SER A 609 -10.83 -8.13 10.52
N GLY A 610 -11.47 -7.32 11.36
CA GLY A 610 -10.99 -6.90 12.68
C GLY A 610 -11.44 -7.79 13.83
N PHE A 611 -10.67 -7.80 14.90
CA PHE A 611 -10.94 -8.55 16.12
C PHE A 611 -10.28 -7.89 17.33
N TYR A 612 -10.76 -8.23 18.53
CA TYR A 612 -10.14 -7.80 19.78
C TYR A 612 -9.24 -8.89 20.34
N ALA A 613 -8.02 -8.53 20.72
CA ALA A 613 -7.16 -9.38 21.54
C ALA A 613 -7.12 -8.82 22.97
N SER A 614 -7.40 -9.65 23.97
CA SER A 614 -7.50 -9.21 25.37
C SER A 614 -6.58 -9.98 26.29
N LEU A 615 -5.69 -9.27 26.98
CA LEU A 615 -4.95 -9.83 28.11
C LEU A 615 -5.76 -9.60 29.39
N VAL A 616 -6.31 -10.68 29.93
CA VAL A 616 -7.24 -10.66 31.07
C VAL A 616 -6.60 -11.22 32.34
N ASN A 617 -7.23 -10.97 33.49
CA ASN A 617 -6.73 -11.43 34.79
C ASN A 617 -5.30 -10.97 35.09
N ILE A 618 -4.96 -9.73 34.69
CA ILE A 618 -3.65 -9.14 34.95
C ILE A 618 -3.40 -9.14 36.46
N GLN A 619 -2.32 -9.78 36.85
CA GLN A 619 -1.99 -9.89 38.26
C GLN A 619 -1.65 -8.55 38.87
N ALA A 620 -1.94 -8.45 40.15
CA ALA A 620 -1.85 -7.23 40.92
C ALA A 620 -0.48 -6.53 40.79
N GLY A 621 0.63 -7.28 40.79
CA GLY A 621 1.99 -6.76 40.63
C GLY A 621 2.36 -6.30 39.21
N ASN A 622 1.49 -6.49 38.22
CA ASN A 622 1.71 -6.12 36.82
C ASN A 622 0.75 -5.01 36.33
N LEU A 623 -0.07 -4.40 37.20
CA LEU A 623 -1.07 -3.42 36.77
C LEU A 623 -0.48 -2.16 36.13
N ASN A 624 0.74 -1.76 36.51
CA ASN A 624 1.48 -0.67 35.88
C ASN A 624 2.63 -1.15 34.97
N ARG A 625 2.75 -2.46 34.72
CA ARG A 625 3.71 -3.01 33.76
C ARG A 625 3.16 -2.84 32.34
N LYS A 626 4.01 -2.38 31.42
CA LYS A 626 3.65 -2.24 30.01
C LYS A 626 3.64 -3.60 29.33
N PHE A 627 2.55 -3.88 28.62
CA PHE A 627 2.44 -5.01 27.70
C PHE A 627 2.41 -4.48 26.28
N ALA A 628 3.23 -5.05 25.43
CA ALA A 628 3.29 -4.79 24.01
C ALA A 628 2.47 -5.85 23.26
N ALA A 629 1.78 -5.43 22.20
CA ALA A 629 0.97 -6.30 21.35
C ALA A 629 1.39 -6.18 19.89
N ARG A 630 1.44 -7.31 19.18
CA ARG A 630 1.72 -7.36 17.74
C ARG A 630 0.75 -8.33 17.07
N ALA A 631 0.00 -7.83 16.09
CA ALA A 631 -0.94 -8.64 15.32
C ALA A 631 -0.21 -9.56 14.35
N TYR A 632 -0.82 -10.70 14.03
CA TYR A 632 -0.31 -11.63 13.04
C TYR A 632 -1.43 -12.39 12.30
N VAL A 633 -1.10 -12.93 11.13
CA VAL A 633 -1.80 -14.06 10.53
C VAL A 633 -0.83 -15.24 10.38
N ALA A 634 -1.30 -16.44 10.65
CA ALA A 634 -0.54 -17.68 10.59
C ALA A 634 -1.18 -18.62 9.58
N VAL A 635 -0.33 -19.26 8.77
CA VAL A 635 -0.71 -20.27 7.80
C VAL A 635 0.01 -21.56 8.13
N GLU A 636 -0.73 -22.66 8.21
CA GLU A 636 -0.17 -24.00 8.39
C GLU A 636 -0.15 -24.77 7.07
N LYS A 637 1.01 -25.34 6.73
CA LYS A 637 1.18 -26.24 5.58
C LYS A 637 2.23 -27.29 5.90
N ASP A 638 1.91 -28.55 5.65
CA ASP A 638 2.81 -29.70 5.79
C ASP A 638 3.51 -29.78 7.17
N GLY A 639 2.80 -29.40 8.23
CA GLY A 639 3.31 -29.40 9.61
C GLY A 639 4.23 -28.21 9.96
N VAL A 640 4.33 -27.22 9.07
CA VAL A 640 5.05 -25.96 9.29
C VAL A 640 4.03 -24.83 9.45
N VAL A 641 4.23 -23.97 10.44
CA VAL A 641 3.40 -22.78 10.67
C VAL A 641 4.21 -21.52 10.34
N THR A 642 3.77 -20.77 9.34
CA THR A 642 4.39 -19.50 8.93
C THR A 642 3.58 -18.32 9.46
N TYR A 643 4.24 -17.42 10.19
CA TYR A 643 3.64 -16.22 10.79
C TYR A 643 3.99 -14.96 10.00
N TYR A 644 2.96 -14.20 9.64
CA TYR A 644 3.05 -12.87 9.05
C TYR A 644 2.70 -11.88 10.13
N TYR A 645 3.66 -11.05 10.55
CA TYR A 645 3.45 -10.09 11.62
C TYR A 645 3.19 -8.69 11.09
N GLY A 646 2.33 -7.95 11.78
CA GLY A 646 2.12 -6.54 11.50
C GLY A 646 3.25 -5.68 12.03
N GLU A 647 3.26 -4.42 11.59
CA GLU A 647 4.21 -3.42 12.06
C GLU A 647 4.17 -3.25 13.58
N TYR A 648 5.34 -3.00 14.17
CA TYR A 648 5.47 -2.80 15.62
C TYR A 648 6.26 -1.55 16.01
N SER A 649 5.70 -0.75 16.91
CA SER A 649 6.39 0.27 17.68
C SER A 649 5.87 0.30 19.13
N ALA A 650 6.80 0.34 20.08
CA ALA A 650 6.47 0.40 21.50
C ALA A 650 5.62 1.64 21.84
N GLU A 651 5.89 2.77 21.18
CA GLU A 651 5.13 4.01 21.33
C GLU A 651 3.64 3.81 21.04
N ASN A 652 3.32 3.09 19.96
CA ASN A 652 1.94 2.91 19.56
C ASN A 652 1.28 1.72 20.26
N GLN A 653 2.00 0.66 20.61
CA GLN A 653 1.34 -0.61 20.96
C GLN A 653 1.64 -1.11 22.37
N ALA A 654 2.58 -0.49 23.09
CA ALA A 654 2.90 -0.87 24.47
C ALA A 654 2.16 0.00 25.48
N ARG A 655 1.27 -0.60 26.27
CA ARG A 655 0.49 0.09 27.31
C ARG A 655 0.37 -0.76 28.56
N SER A 656 0.28 -0.13 29.72
CA SER A 656 -0.19 -0.77 30.95
C SER A 656 -1.69 -0.52 31.15
N ILE A 657 -2.38 -1.38 31.90
CA ILE A 657 -3.79 -1.12 32.24
C ILE A 657 -3.93 0.16 33.08
N TYR A 658 -2.94 0.47 33.93
CA TYR A 658 -2.88 1.72 34.68
C TYR A 658 -2.87 2.97 33.77
N GLU A 659 -2.01 3.01 32.74
CA GLU A 659 -1.97 4.14 31.80
C GLU A 659 -3.27 4.31 31.02
N VAL A 660 -3.83 3.20 30.52
CA VAL A 660 -5.11 3.25 29.79
C VAL A 660 -6.24 3.72 30.70
N SER A 661 -6.25 3.30 31.97
CA SER A 661 -7.22 3.75 32.97
C SER A 661 -7.09 5.25 33.27
N LYS A 662 -5.86 5.80 33.36
CA LYS A 662 -5.65 7.26 33.49
C LYS A 662 -6.30 8.01 32.33
N SER A 663 -6.05 7.58 31.10
CA SER A 663 -6.64 8.19 29.90
C SER A 663 -8.16 8.05 29.85
N ALA A 664 -8.71 6.91 30.28
CA ALA A 664 -10.15 6.68 30.29
C ALA A 664 -10.88 7.63 31.25
N VAL A 665 -10.35 7.83 32.47
CA VAL A 665 -10.96 8.73 33.47
C VAL A 665 -10.85 10.19 33.04
N ALA A 666 -9.73 10.59 32.42
CA ALA A 666 -9.53 11.94 31.91
C ALA A 666 -10.37 12.27 30.67
N SER A 667 -10.91 11.26 29.97
CA SER A 667 -11.65 11.46 28.72
C SER A 667 -13.02 12.10 28.96
N SER A 668 -13.35 13.13 28.16
CA SER A 668 -14.67 13.75 28.15
C SER A 668 -15.73 12.94 27.40
N THR A 669 -15.32 11.98 26.57
CA THR A 669 -16.21 11.21 25.68
C THR A 669 -16.39 9.75 26.10
N GLU A 670 -15.58 9.27 27.05
CA GLU A 670 -15.66 7.89 27.53
C GLU A 670 -16.90 7.66 28.40
N LYS A 671 -17.47 6.45 28.34
CA LYS A 671 -18.68 6.12 29.08
C LYS A 671 -18.41 6.10 30.59
N GLU A 672 -19.32 6.61 31.40
CA GLU A 672 -19.16 6.66 32.87
C GLU A 672 -18.91 5.27 33.49
N ALA A 673 -19.55 4.21 32.99
CA ALA A 673 -19.29 2.85 33.45
C ALA A 673 -17.83 2.40 33.22
N VAL A 674 -17.21 2.86 32.13
CA VAL A 674 -15.79 2.58 31.83
C VAL A 674 -14.89 3.40 32.75
N LYS A 675 -15.25 4.65 33.04
CA LYS A 675 -14.53 5.49 33.99
C LYS A 675 -14.56 4.92 35.41
N GLU A 676 -15.70 4.44 35.88
CA GLU A 676 -15.82 3.80 37.21
C GLU A 676 -14.95 2.55 37.31
N PHE A 677 -14.95 1.71 36.28
CA PHE A 677 -14.03 0.57 36.21
C PHE A 677 -12.56 1.03 36.26
N ALA A 678 -12.21 2.07 35.49
CA ALA A 678 -10.85 2.61 35.45
C ALA A 678 -10.42 3.19 36.81
N LYS A 679 -11.29 3.93 37.52
CA LYS A 679 -11.02 4.40 38.90
C LYS A 679 -10.71 3.23 39.84
N GLY A 680 -11.42 2.11 39.69
CA GLY A 680 -11.13 0.88 40.45
C GLY A 680 -9.75 0.29 40.19
N VAL A 681 -9.19 0.47 38.98
CA VAL A 681 -7.79 0.11 38.68
C VAL A 681 -6.82 1.12 39.30
N LEU A 682 -7.10 2.42 39.19
CA LEU A 682 -6.26 3.49 39.75
C LEU A 682 -6.13 3.38 41.28
N ASN A 683 -7.20 2.99 41.97
CA ASN A 683 -7.16 2.76 43.43
C ASN A 683 -6.19 1.63 43.85
N LYS A 684 -5.78 0.75 42.93
CA LYS A 684 -4.87 -0.37 43.23
C LYS A 684 -3.39 -0.02 43.06
N VAL A 685 -3.08 1.11 42.40
CA VAL A 685 -1.72 1.54 42.09
C VAL A 685 -1.50 2.94 42.62
N ILE A 686 -0.63 3.06 43.63
CA ILE A 686 -0.29 4.34 44.24
C ILE A 686 1.03 4.81 43.66
N ASP A 687 0.99 5.88 42.86
CA ASP A 687 2.15 6.45 42.19
C ASP A 687 2.61 7.72 42.90
N VAL A 688 3.84 7.69 43.41
CA VAL A 688 4.39 8.68 44.34
C VAL A 688 5.71 9.23 43.81
N THR A 689 5.82 10.55 43.78
CA THR A 689 7.09 11.24 43.58
C THR A 689 7.66 11.61 44.94
N VAL A 690 8.91 11.25 45.18
CA VAL A 690 9.66 11.65 46.38
C VAL A 690 10.79 12.58 45.96
N GLU A 691 10.71 13.83 46.38
CA GLU A 691 11.72 14.85 46.12
C GLU A 691 11.98 15.66 47.39
N ASN A 692 13.25 15.88 47.73
CA ASN A 692 13.68 16.65 48.91
C ASN A 692 13.02 16.19 50.23
N GLY A 693 12.79 14.89 50.40
CA GLY A 693 12.16 14.30 51.59
C GLY A 693 10.63 14.47 51.66
N ASN A 694 10.00 15.02 50.62
CA ASN A 694 8.55 15.14 50.52
C ASN A 694 8.01 14.08 49.56
N ALA A 695 6.98 13.34 49.99
CA ALA A 695 6.24 12.42 49.15
C ALA A 695 4.94 13.06 48.66
N VAL A 696 4.70 13.00 47.36
CA VAL A 696 3.51 13.56 46.72
C VAL A 696 2.90 12.53 45.78
N LEU A 697 1.57 12.38 45.81
CA LEU A 697 0.86 11.54 44.86
C LEU A 697 0.89 12.17 43.47
N THR A 698 1.05 11.34 42.45
CA THR A 698 0.94 11.80 41.07
C THR A 698 -0.50 12.23 40.78
N GLU A 699 -0.68 13.48 40.36
CA GLU A 699 -1.99 14.00 39.96
C GLU A 699 -2.47 13.35 38.66
N ILE A 700 -3.76 12.99 38.62
CA ILE A 700 -4.41 12.39 37.45
C ILE A 700 -5.65 13.22 37.12
N ALA A 701 -5.68 13.80 35.92
CA ALA A 701 -6.81 14.60 35.47
C ALA A 701 -8.13 13.80 35.54
N GLY A 702 -9.17 14.39 36.13
CA GLY A 702 -10.48 13.75 36.31
C GLY A 702 -10.55 12.70 37.43
N TYR A 703 -9.48 12.48 38.19
CA TYR A 703 -9.42 11.51 39.28
C TYR A 703 -8.87 12.13 40.57
N ALA A 704 -9.67 12.10 41.63
CA ALA A 704 -9.22 12.40 42.98
C ALA A 704 -8.85 11.08 43.68
N SER A 705 -7.57 10.93 44.06
CA SER A 705 -7.14 9.76 44.82
C SER A 705 -7.79 9.76 46.20
N PRO A 706 -8.34 8.62 46.67
CA PRO A 706 -8.90 8.51 48.01
C PRO A 706 -7.83 8.25 49.08
N TYR A 707 -6.55 8.38 48.74
CA TYR A 707 -5.42 8.09 49.61
C TYR A 707 -4.57 9.35 49.85
N ALA A 708 -3.88 9.39 50.98
CA ALA A 708 -2.86 10.39 51.30
C ALA A 708 -1.53 9.70 51.60
N VAL A 709 -0.42 10.40 51.37
CA VAL A 709 0.93 9.87 51.57
C VAL A 709 1.73 10.72 52.55
N SER A 710 2.59 10.08 53.33
CA SER A 710 3.56 10.73 54.20
C SER A 710 4.85 9.93 54.23
N LEU A 711 5.99 10.60 54.37
CA LEU A 711 7.31 9.97 54.42
C LEU A 711 7.97 10.26 55.76
N SER A 712 8.44 9.21 56.44
CA SER A 712 9.24 9.33 57.67
C SER A 712 10.50 8.49 57.54
N GLY A 713 11.64 9.16 57.42
CA GLY A 713 12.89 8.51 57.03
C GLY A 713 12.72 7.78 55.68
N ASN A 714 12.95 6.47 55.67
CA ASN A 714 12.84 5.62 54.49
C ASN A 714 11.50 4.87 54.41
N VAL A 715 10.52 5.21 55.25
CA VAL A 715 9.21 4.53 55.28
C VAL A 715 8.14 5.45 54.74
N LEU A 716 7.63 5.12 53.56
CA LEU A 716 6.47 5.77 52.96
C LEU A 716 5.20 5.12 53.51
N THR A 717 4.31 5.94 54.07
CA THR A 717 3.03 5.52 54.65
C THR A 717 1.88 6.08 53.83
N ILE A 718 0.93 5.23 53.46
CA ILE A 718 -0.29 5.56 52.73
C ILE A 718 -1.49 5.32 53.64
N THR A 719 -2.36 6.33 53.77
CA THR A 719 -3.59 6.27 54.58
C THR A 719 -4.81 6.51 53.70
N ALA A 720 -5.92 5.83 54.01
CA ALA A 720 -7.18 5.99 53.29
C ALA A 720 -8.03 7.12 53.90
N ALA A 721 -8.72 7.87 53.05
CA ALA A 721 -9.83 8.73 53.46
C ALA A 721 -11.05 7.90 53.90
N ASP A 722 -11.99 8.52 54.62
CA ASP A 722 -13.20 7.85 55.11
C ASP A 722 -13.99 7.17 53.97
N GLY A 723 -14.23 5.87 54.11
CA GLY A 723 -14.96 5.05 53.13
C GLY A 723 -14.10 4.39 52.04
N ALA A 724 -12.80 4.69 51.97
CA ALA A 724 -11.90 4.01 51.04
C ALA A 724 -11.23 2.78 51.67
N ASP A 725 -11.18 1.68 50.92
CA ASP A 725 -10.56 0.44 51.39
C ASP A 725 -9.05 0.44 51.08
N ILE A 726 -8.24 0.57 52.13
CA ILE A 726 -6.77 0.53 52.03
C ILE A 726 -6.25 -0.83 51.55
N ASN A 727 -7.03 -1.91 51.72
CA ASN A 727 -6.66 -3.25 51.26
C ASN A 727 -6.68 -3.38 49.73
N ASN A 728 -7.29 -2.41 49.03
CA ASN A 728 -7.27 -2.37 47.57
C ASN A 728 -5.90 -2.01 47.00
N VAL A 729 -5.03 -1.36 47.76
CA VAL A 729 -3.68 -1.00 47.31
C VAL A 729 -2.85 -2.25 47.06
N LYS A 730 -2.36 -2.43 45.83
CA LYS A 730 -1.57 -3.60 45.41
C LYS A 730 -0.15 -3.29 44.97
N ILE A 731 0.09 -2.09 44.46
CA ILE A 731 1.41 -1.60 44.07
C ILE A 731 1.60 -0.20 44.63
N VAL A 732 2.79 0.07 45.16
CA VAL A 732 3.27 1.44 45.39
C VAL A 732 4.44 1.69 44.47
N CYS A 733 4.30 2.61 43.53
CA CYS A 733 5.34 3.05 42.61
C CYS A 733 5.96 4.33 43.20
N VAL A 734 7.27 4.33 43.44
CA VAL A 734 8.00 5.49 43.97
C VAL A 734 9.10 5.86 43.00
N ASN A 735 9.05 7.07 42.44
CA ASN A 735 10.01 7.56 41.44
C ASN A 735 10.24 6.54 40.29
N GLY A 736 9.16 5.86 39.86
CA GLY A 736 9.20 4.85 38.79
C GLY A 736 9.60 3.43 39.22
N LYS A 737 9.97 3.19 40.48
CA LYS A 737 10.29 1.84 41.02
C LYS A 737 9.09 1.26 41.77
N ASN A 738 8.75 0.01 41.49
CA ASN A 738 7.65 -0.69 42.14
C ASN A 738 8.07 -1.32 43.47
N TYR A 739 7.24 -1.13 44.49
CA TYR A 739 7.35 -1.72 45.82
C TYR A 739 6.09 -2.52 46.15
N LYS A 740 6.29 -3.65 46.83
CA LYS A 740 5.18 -4.46 47.36
C LYS A 740 4.69 -3.83 48.67
N PRO A 741 3.42 -3.40 48.76
CA PRO A 741 2.89 -2.81 49.98
C PRO A 741 2.77 -3.82 51.12
N THR A 742 3.05 -3.38 52.34
CA THR A 742 2.66 -4.09 53.57
C THR A 742 1.45 -3.41 54.17
N VAL A 743 0.36 -4.14 54.36
CA VAL A 743 -0.87 -3.60 54.97
C VAL A 743 -0.84 -3.90 56.47
N SER A 744 -1.05 -2.87 57.30
CA SER A 744 -1.17 -3.00 58.75
C SER A 744 -2.23 -2.04 59.27
N GLY A 745 -3.37 -2.58 59.72
CA GLY A 745 -4.52 -1.76 60.15
C GLY A 745 -5.06 -0.91 59.00
N ASN A 746 -5.21 0.40 59.22
CA ASN A 746 -5.71 1.36 58.23
C ASN A 746 -4.60 2.05 57.41
N ALA A 747 -3.39 1.49 57.41
CA ALA A 747 -2.24 2.04 56.70
C ALA A 747 -1.54 0.98 55.84
N VAL A 748 -1.01 1.45 54.71
CA VAL A 748 -0.05 0.71 53.88
C VAL A 748 1.33 1.35 54.05
N THR A 749 2.36 0.53 54.24
CA THR A 749 3.74 1.00 54.31
C THR A 749 4.63 0.32 53.29
N VAL A 750 5.62 1.07 52.78
CA VAL A 750 6.74 0.54 51.99
C VAL A 750 8.03 1.17 52.46
N SER A 751 9.07 0.35 52.59
CA SER A 751 10.44 0.82 52.79
C SER A 751 11.04 1.16 51.43
N ILE A 752 11.42 2.42 51.24
CA ILE A 752 12.08 2.91 50.02
C ILE A 752 13.60 2.92 50.24
N ASP A 753 14.34 2.44 49.24
CA ASP A 753 15.81 2.39 49.28
C ASP A 753 16.44 3.72 48.89
#